data_AF-A0A3T1B1S1-F1
#
_entry.id   AF-A0A3T1B1S1-F1
#
_cell.length_a   1.000
_cell.length_b   1.000
_cell.length_c   1.000
_cell.angle_alpha   90.00
_cell.angle_beta   90.00
_cell.angle_gamma   90.00
#
_symmetry.space_group_name_H-M   'P 1'
#
loop_
_entity.id
_entity.type
_entity.pdbx_description
1 polymer ?
#
loop_
_entity_poly.entity_id
_entity_poly.type
_entity_poly.pdbx_seq_one_letter_code
_entity_poly.pdbx_strand_id
1 'polypeptide(L)'
;MSKRLATLVALVAAVVGLAGVAPARAAEVLLSQGKPVVASSQEGDAWAAANVVDGNAGTRWSSQFSDPQWIRIDLGAVTGITRVVLSWEGAFGKTYDIQTSNDGSAWTTVKAVSNGAGGTESINASGNGRYIRLNLTQRGTGYGYSLWEFQVFGTDGGSTPPQDAFTTIWSDTFDGPANTSPSSANWLMRTGTQYPGGAANWGTGSVETASDATANVALDGAGKLNITAIRDGGGRWTSGRIETQRADFTPQRGEQLKFTAVLKQPSVANGLGYWPGFRATGAAYRGNFTNWPGVGETDIMTDVNGRGQLAQTLHCGTAPDGVCAEYNGRSSGFATCDGCQSGYHEYAQVIDRTKTDEEIRFYLDGRQTWVVRESQVGVAAWQAAVHHGFYLRFDLAIGGSLPNAINNGRTTPTSATTSGGVLSVDSVSVSRLTAQAAPEMSDPPIPAGPSVVKVTGTQGNWRLTVNGAPWQVKGMTYGPPQGAADGYMRDLANMGVNTIRIWGPDAATPSLLDTASRYGIKVIVGLWLNHGADYVNDAAYKSAARADILKAVNDLKGRQGVLLWDVGNEVILEMQNYGLAADVVEARRVAYAKFVNEIAVAIHAADPNHPVTSTDAYTHAWTYYKPHAPDLDLLAVNSYGAIDTVKRDWIAGGHTKPYILTEGGPAGEWEVPNDVNGVPAEPSDAAKKSGYTYAWNAITGHPGVALGATLFHYGLENDFGGVWLNTTTGGWRRLGYHAVRQAYTGQSAPNTPPEISAMTVSTPTSVPAGGTFTVTVSANDPQGDLLRYNLMAGDKHITGNRGLSHLTFEKTGSGTFSVRAPEALGVWKVYVYAYDGHGNVGIEQRSFRVVPPAVPGTDLSRGRPVTASSHQPTGTNGPQLPAYAVDGDYGTRWASEWVDAAWLQVDLGSVQSFNRVRLAWEAAYATAYTIQVSDDGVNFRTIHTVAGADGGFDELAVSGTGRYVRVNGTARATTYGYSLWEFGVYRA
;
A
#
# COMPACT_ATOMS: atom_id res chain seq x y z
N MET A 1 44.16 -54.14 -53.52
CA MET A 1 43.23 -55.08 -54.20
C MET A 1 41.85 -54.93 -53.53
N SER A 2 40.79 -54.72 -54.32
CA SER A 2 39.35 -54.63 -53.93
C SER A 2 38.90 -53.41 -53.10
N LYS A 3 38.28 -52.35 -53.65
CA LYS A 3 36.91 -52.13 -54.22
C LYS A 3 35.75 -51.99 -53.20
N ARG A 4 35.31 -50.72 -53.05
CA ARG A 4 33.93 -50.15 -53.03
C ARG A 4 33.03 -50.20 -51.76
N LEU A 5 32.57 -48.98 -51.40
CA LEU A 5 31.27 -48.49 -50.85
C LEU A 5 30.80 -49.01 -49.48
N ALA A 6 30.15 -48.27 -48.57
CA ALA A 6 29.61 -46.90 -48.42
C ALA A 6 29.53 -46.68 -46.88
N THR A 7 29.49 -45.49 -46.25
CA THR A 7 28.68 -44.30 -46.49
C THR A 7 29.35 -43.15 -45.71
N LEU A 8 29.54 -42.01 -46.36
CA LEU A 8 30.16 -40.80 -45.81
C LEU A 8 29.05 -39.82 -45.39
N VAL A 9 29.07 -39.33 -44.15
CA VAL A 9 28.44 -38.05 -43.79
C VAL A 9 29.51 -37.23 -43.08
N ALA A 10 30.11 -36.30 -43.80
CA ALA A 10 31.06 -35.33 -43.30
C ALA A 10 30.49 -33.93 -43.45
N LEU A 11 30.63 -33.16 -42.37
CA LEU A 11 30.33 -31.74 -42.18
C LEU A 11 30.65 -30.87 -43.41
N VAL A 12 29.71 -29.99 -43.77
CA VAL A 12 29.98 -28.73 -44.48
C VAL A 12 29.47 -27.60 -43.60
N ALA A 13 30.38 -26.69 -43.25
CA ALA A 13 30.08 -25.43 -42.60
C ALA A 13 29.32 -24.50 -43.57
N ALA A 14 28.17 -23.98 -43.14
CA ALA A 14 27.46 -22.89 -43.79
C ALA A 14 27.26 -21.76 -42.78
N VAL A 15 27.87 -20.61 -43.07
CA VAL A 15 27.60 -19.33 -42.42
C VAL A 15 26.17 -18.92 -42.83
N VAL A 16 25.25 -18.92 -41.87
CA VAL A 16 23.90 -18.36 -42.06
C VAL A 16 23.87 -17.00 -41.37
N GLY A 17 23.68 -15.94 -42.17
CA GLY A 17 23.30 -14.63 -41.66
C GLY A 17 21.98 -14.73 -40.92
N LEU A 18 22.00 -14.38 -39.64
CA LEU A 18 20.79 -14.24 -38.83
C LEU A 18 20.00 -13.02 -39.34
N ALA A 19 19.03 -13.27 -40.22
CA ALA A 19 17.91 -12.37 -40.40
C ALA A 19 17.16 -12.30 -39.06
N GLY A 20 17.02 -11.09 -38.52
CA GLY A 20 16.26 -10.84 -37.29
C GLY A 20 14.85 -11.40 -37.43
N VAL A 21 14.51 -12.36 -36.58
CA VAL A 21 13.14 -12.83 -36.43
C VAL A 21 12.36 -11.70 -35.77
N ALA A 22 11.50 -11.03 -36.54
CA ALA A 22 10.53 -10.09 -35.98
C ALA A 22 9.62 -10.85 -35.00
N PRO A 23 9.27 -10.26 -33.84
CA PRO A 23 8.37 -10.91 -32.89
C PRO A 23 7.03 -11.19 -33.58
N ALA A 24 6.52 -12.41 -33.42
CA ALA A 24 5.18 -12.78 -33.86
C ALA A 24 4.16 -11.89 -33.15
N ARG A 25 3.48 -11.02 -33.90
CA ARG A 25 2.34 -10.23 -33.40
C ARG A 25 1.11 -11.14 -33.29
N ALA A 26 0.34 -11.00 -32.21
CA ALA A 26 -0.97 -11.61 -32.08
C ALA A 26 -1.87 -11.22 -33.27
N ALA A 27 -2.73 -12.14 -33.73
CA ALA A 27 -3.66 -11.86 -34.83
C ALA A 27 -4.67 -10.78 -34.41
N GLU A 28 -4.97 -9.83 -35.31
CA GLU A 28 -5.97 -8.80 -35.06
C GLU A 28 -7.39 -9.40 -35.05
N VAL A 29 -8.21 -9.02 -34.06
CA VAL A 29 -9.61 -9.44 -33.91
C VAL A 29 -10.54 -8.30 -34.34
N LEU A 30 -11.67 -8.62 -34.98
CA LEU A 30 -12.72 -7.65 -35.31
C LEU A 30 -13.54 -7.30 -34.05
N LEU A 31 -13.38 -6.08 -33.54
CA LEU A 31 -13.93 -5.59 -32.28
C LEU A 31 -15.32 -4.96 -32.40
N SER A 32 -15.68 -4.43 -33.57
CA SER A 32 -16.90 -3.63 -33.74
C SER A 32 -18.17 -4.43 -34.06
N GLN A 33 -18.05 -5.68 -34.49
CA GLN A 33 -19.18 -6.48 -34.98
C GLN A 33 -20.28 -6.63 -33.90
N GLY A 34 -21.52 -6.29 -34.25
CA GLY A 34 -22.70 -6.41 -33.37
C GLY A 34 -22.73 -5.42 -32.20
N LYS A 35 -21.82 -4.44 -32.16
CA LYS A 35 -21.72 -3.49 -31.05
C LYS A 35 -22.75 -2.36 -31.13
N PRO A 36 -23.13 -1.71 -30.01
CA PRO A 36 -24.04 -0.57 -30.04
C PRO A 36 -23.48 0.61 -30.87
N VAL A 37 -24.31 1.18 -31.74
CA VAL A 37 -23.94 2.30 -32.62
C VAL A 37 -24.91 3.46 -32.44
N VAL A 38 -24.37 4.68 -32.37
CA VAL A 38 -25.15 5.94 -32.39
C VAL A 38 -24.56 6.83 -33.47
N ALA A 39 -25.42 7.57 -34.18
CA ALA A 39 -25.00 8.56 -35.18
C ALA A 39 -25.68 9.91 -34.93
N SER A 40 -25.10 10.98 -35.48
CA SER A 40 -25.68 12.32 -35.44
C SER A 40 -27.02 12.43 -36.15
N SER A 41 -27.23 11.61 -37.18
CA SER A 41 -28.49 11.53 -37.90
C SER A 41 -28.59 10.23 -38.71
N GLN A 42 -29.79 9.94 -39.19
CA GLN A 42 -30.05 8.93 -40.22
C GLN A 42 -31.12 9.43 -41.19
N GLU A 43 -31.06 8.99 -42.45
CA GLU A 43 -32.01 9.37 -43.52
C GLU A 43 -33.40 8.74 -43.31
N GLY A 44 -33.46 7.59 -42.64
CA GLY A 44 -34.68 6.88 -42.27
C GLY A 44 -34.37 5.52 -41.64
N ASP A 45 -35.39 4.81 -41.16
CA ASP A 45 -35.22 3.57 -40.38
C ASP A 45 -34.51 2.45 -41.16
N ALA A 46 -34.69 2.39 -42.49
CA ALA A 46 -34.00 1.45 -43.36
C ALA A 46 -32.47 1.68 -43.44
N TRP A 47 -31.99 2.86 -43.00
CA TRP A 47 -30.59 3.29 -43.08
C TRP A 47 -30.01 3.56 -41.69
N ALA A 48 -30.43 2.77 -40.70
CA ALA A 48 -30.07 2.93 -39.30
C ALA A 48 -28.55 2.82 -39.07
N ALA A 49 -28.07 3.50 -38.02
CA ALA A 49 -26.64 3.48 -37.65
C ALA A 49 -26.11 2.07 -37.34
N ALA A 50 -26.95 1.18 -36.82
CA ALA A 50 -26.58 -0.20 -36.49
C ALA A 50 -26.14 -1.03 -37.71
N ASN A 51 -26.51 -0.62 -38.92
CA ASN A 51 -26.16 -1.34 -40.15
C ASN A 51 -24.65 -1.34 -40.42
N VAL A 52 -23.85 -0.42 -39.86
CA VAL A 52 -22.39 -0.39 -40.10
C VAL A 52 -21.60 -1.44 -39.31
N VAL A 53 -22.26 -2.25 -38.49
CA VAL A 53 -21.64 -3.30 -37.69
C VAL A 53 -22.43 -4.61 -37.72
N ASP A 54 -23.35 -4.76 -38.66
CA ASP A 54 -24.23 -5.93 -38.75
C ASP A 54 -23.62 -7.09 -39.56
N GLY A 55 -22.51 -6.84 -40.27
CA GLY A 55 -21.76 -7.85 -41.02
C GLY A 55 -22.39 -8.15 -42.39
N ASN A 56 -23.36 -7.34 -42.80
CA ASN A 56 -24.10 -7.52 -44.03
C ASN A 56 -23.76 -6.39 -45.01
N ALA A 57 -22.95 -6.71 -46.02
CA ALA A 57 -22.57 -5.77 -47.08
C ALA A 57 -23.73 -5.27 -47.97
N GLY A 58 -24.97 -5.69 -47.73
CA GLY A 58 -26.18 -5.20 -48.39
C GLY A 58 -27.00 -4.17 -47.60
N THR A 59 -26.63 -3.87 -46.35
CA THR A 59 -27.27 -2.88 -45.47
C THR A 59 -26.29 -1.76 -45.15
N ARG A 60 -26.77 -0.51 -45.07
CA ARG A 60 -25.91 0.67 -44.85
C ARG A 60 -26.52 1.64 -43.87
N TRP A 61 -25.66 2.41 -43.21
CA TRP A 61 -26.05 3.69 -42.63
C TRP A 61 -26.03 4.79 -43.71
N SER A 62 -26.96 5.73 -43.62
CA SER A 62 -27.00 6.95 -44.45
C SER A 62 -27.33 8.14 -43.57
N SER A 63 -26.49 9.17 -43.57
CA SER A 63 -26.71 10.39 -42.80
C SER A 63 -27.67 11.36 -43.51
N GLN A 64 -28.17 12.36 -42.78
CA GLN A 64 -28.73 13.57 -43.38
C GLN A 64 -27.66 14.35 -44.17
N PHE A 65 -28.11 15.22 -45.08
CA PHE A 65 -27.26 15.80 -46.13
C PHE A 65 -26.60 17.10 -45.66
N SER A 66 -25.88 17.05 -44.54
CA SER A 66 -25.17 18.19 -43.96
C SER A 66 -23.78 17.80 -43.46
N ASP A 67 -22.93 18.81 -43.25
CA ASP A 67 -21.60 18.68 -42.68
C ASP A 67 -21.50 19.56 -41.42
N PRO A 68 -20.92 19.09 -40.32
CA PRO A 68 -20.38 17.75 -40.10
C PRO A 68 -21.44 16.71 -39.73
N GLN A 69 -21.10 15.42 -39.83
CA GLN A 69 -21.84 14.29 -39.28
C GLN A 69 -20.90 13.41 -38.47
N TRP A 70 -21.43 12.53 -37.63
CA TRP A 70 -20.63 11.53 -36.93
C TRP A 70 -21.36 10.22 -36.71
N ILE A 71 -20.60 9.14 -36.63
CA ILE A 71 -21.08 7.81 -36.25
C ILE A 71 -20.09 7.17 -35.26
N ARG A 72 -20.62 6.65 -34.16
CA ARG A 72 -19.88 6.16 -32.99
C ARG A 72 -20.28 4.74 -32.64
N ILE A 73 -19.28 3.91 -32.36
CA ILE A 73 -19.43 2.54 -31.86
C ILE A 73 -18.97 2.48 -30.40
N ASP A 74 -19.73 1.82 -29.53
CA ASP A 74 -19.29 1.42 -28.18
C ASP A 74 -18.71 0.00 -28.23
N LEU A 75 -17.39 -0.15 -28.08
CA LEU A 75 -16.70 -1.45 -28.10
C LEU A 75 -16.99 -2.27 -26.83
N GLY A 76 -17.59 -1.65 -25.80
CA GLY A 76 -17.99 -2.25 -24.53
C GLY A 76 -16.93 -2.13 -23.43
N ALA A 77 -15.65 -2.01 -23.79
CA ALA A 77 -14.55 -1.79 -22.86
C ALA A 77 -13.42 -1.00 -23.56
N VAL A 78 -12.50 -0.41 -22.78
CA VAL A 78 -11.31 0.25 -23.35
C VAL A 78 -10.43 -0.82 -23.99
N THR A 79 -10.37 -0.84 -25.31
CA THR A 79 -9.61 -1.83 -26.08
C THR A 79 -8.52 -1.16 -26.91
N GLY A 80 -7.42 -1.86 -27.11
CA GLY A 80 -6.37 -1.44 -28.04
C GLY A 80 -6.81 -1.63 -29.49
N ILE A 81 -6.96 -0.53 -30.21
CA ILE A 81 -7.32 -0.48 -31.62
C ILE A 81 -6.03 -0.36 -32.43
N THR A 82 -5.94 -1.14 -33.51
CA THR A 82 -4.77 -1.12 -34.40
C THR A 82 -5.13 -0.67 -35.81
N ARG A 83 -6.36 -0.95 -36.26
CA ARG A 83 -6.79 -0.72 -37.64
C ARG A 83 -8.30 -0.50 -37.74
N VAL A 84 -8.70 0.32 -38.70
CA VAL A 84 -10.11 0.55 -39.08
C VAL A 84 -10.27 0.23 -40.56
N VAL A 85 -11.37 -0.45 -40.92
CA VAL A 85 -11.79 -0.64 -42.31
C VAL A 85 -13.15 0.00 -42.50
N LEU A 86 -13.24 0.95 -43.42
CA LEU A 86 -14.47 1.64 -43.80
C LEU A 86 -14.91 1.13 -45.17
N SER A 87 -16.12 0.59 -45.28
CA SER A 87 -16.71 0.22 -46.55
C SER A 87 -17.78 1.24 -46.91
N TRP A 88 -17.44 2.19 -47.76
CA TRP A 88 -18.35 3.24 -48.20
C TRP A 88 -19.31 2.75 -49.29
N GLU A 89 -20.50 3.32 -49.30
CA GLU A 89 -21.34 3.38 -50.50
C GLU A 89 -20.75 4.43 -51.48
N GLY A 90 -21.36 4.64 -52.64
CA GLY A 90 -20.97 5.72 -53.56
C GLY A 90 -20.91 7.12 -52.91
N ALA A 91 -21.64 7.36 -51.82
CA ALA A 91 -21.53 8.58 -51.01
C ALA A 91 -20.60 8.40 -49.79
N PHE A 92 -19.43 9.06 -49.82
CA PHE A 92 -18.35 8.85 -48.84
C PHE A 92 -17.85 10.14 -48.18
N GLY A 93 -17.04 10.01 -47.13
CA GLY A 93 -16.34 11.14 -46.51
C GLY A 93 -15.02 11.47 -47.20
N LYS A 94 -14.87 12.71 -47.67
CA LYS A 94 -13.61 13.23 -48.24
C LYS A 94 -12.65 13.70 -47.15
N THR A 95 -13.17 14.30 -46.10
CA THR A 95 -12.39 14.73 -44.91
C THR A 95 -13.09 14.21 -43.65
N TYR A 96 -12.35 13.51 -42.80
CA TYR A 96 -12.85 12.97 -41.54
C TYR A 96 -11.75 12.61 -40.55
N ASP A 97 -12.10 12.58 -39.27
CA ASP A 97 -11.24 12.11 -38.19
C ASP A 97 -11.77 10.80 -37.61
N ILE A 98 -10.87 9.84 -37.41
CA ILE A 98 -11.09 8.68 -36.54
C ILE A 98 -10.65 9.09 -35.14
N GLN A 99 -11.57 9.00 -34.19
CA GLN A 99 -11.36 9.43 -32.82
C GLN A 99 -11.70 8.33 -31.84
N THR A 100 -10.97 8.26 -30.73
CA THR A 100 -11.27 7.37 -29.61
C THR A 100 -11.66 8.15 -28.35
N SER A 101 -12.43 7.52 -27.47
CA SER A 101 -12.84 8.08 -26.20
C SER A 101 -13.05 6.97 -25.16
N ASN A 102 -12.80 7.24 -23.89
CA ASN A 102 -13.12 6.32 -22.80
C ASN A 102 -14.53 6.56 -22.24
N ASP A 103 -15.02 7.79 -22.33
CA ASP A 103 -16.28 8.24 -21.70
C ASP A 103 -17.39 8.58 -22.71
N GLY A 104 -17.06 8.61 -24.01
CA GLY A 104 -18.00 8.90 -25.09
C GLY A 104 -18.26 10.40 -25.31
N SER A 105 -17.56 11.28 -24.60
CA SER A 105 -17.72 12.74 -24.60
C SER A 105 -16.42 13.50 -24.90
N ALA A 106 -15.29 13.08 -24.33
CA ALA A 106 -13.95 13.61 -24.61
C ALA A 106 -13.27 12.77 -25.69
N TRP A 107 -12.94 13.39 -26.82
CA TRP A 107 -12.47 12.68 -28.03
C TRP A 107 -11.02 13.02 -28.33
N THR A 108 -10.22 11.97 -28.54
CA THR A 108 -8.84 12.08 -29.03
C THR A 108 -8.79 11.61 -30.48
N THR A 109 -8.29 12.45 -31.39
CA THR A 109 -8.08 12.04 -32.78
C THR A 109 -6.89 11.10 -32.89
N VAL A 110 -7.14 9.85 -33.27
CA VAL A 110 -6.11 8.83 -33.51
C VAL A 110 -5.66 8.82 -34.97
N LYS A 111 -6.49 9.33 -35.88
CA LYS A 111 -6.14 9.49 -37.30
C LYS A 111 -7.00 10.57 -37.95
N ALA A 112 -6.37 11.52 -38.65
CA ALA A 112 -7.03 12.45 -39.55
C ALA A 112 -6.88 12.00 -41.02
N VAL A 113 -7.94 12.11 -41.81
CA VAL A 113 -7.97 11.80 -43.25
C VAL A 113 -8.52 13.02 -43.98
N SER A 114 -7.75 13.58 -44.93
CA SER A 114 -8.09 14.82 -45.64
C SER A 114 -8.39 14.65 -47.14
N ASN A 115 -8.26 13.43 -47.66
CA ASN A 115 -8.59 13.09 -49.04
C ASN A 115 -9.01 11.63 -49.15
N GLY A 116 -10.09 11.28 -48.44
CA GLY A 116 -10.72 9.96 -48.52
C GLY A 116 -11.09 9.62 -49.97
N ALA A 117 -10.83 8.37 -50.36
CA ALA A 117 -11.04 7.89 -51.72
C ALA A 117 -12.43 7.29 -51.94
N GLY A 118 -13.19 7.02 -50.87
CA GLY A 118 -14.40 6.21 -50.92
C GLY A 118 -14.09 4.72 -51.17
N GLY A 119 -15.12 3.92 -51.48
CA GLY A 119 -14.96 2.48 -51.61
C GLY A 119 -14.55 1.81 -50.28
N THR A 120 -13.72 0.77 -50.32
CA THR A 120 -13.19 0.15 -49.10
C THR A 120 -11.84 0.76 -48.73
N GLU A 121 -11.78 1.46 -47.59
CA GLU A 121 -10.57 2.10 -47.06
C GLU A 121 -10.08 1.33 -45.83
N SER A 122 -8.85 0.80 -45.88
CA SER A 122 -8.18 0.20 -44.72
C SER A 122 -7.16 1.18 -44.15
N ILE A 123 -7.39 1.61 -42.93
CA ILE A 123 -6.71 2.74 -42.29
C ILE A 123 -6.03 2.26 -41.02
N ASN A 124 -4.70 2.42 -40.94
CA ASN A 124 -3.99 2.21 -39.68
C ASN A 124 -4.32 3.38 -38.74
N ALA A 125 -5.05 3.06 -37.69
CA ALA A 125 -5.48 3.97 -36.64
C ALA A 125 -5.20 3.28 -35.32
N SER A 126 -4.17 3.72 -34.62
CA SER A 126 -3.71 3.09 -33.38
C SER A 126 -4.05 3.97 -32.19
N GLY A 127 -4.69 3.38 -31.19
CA GLY A 127 -5.06 4.07 -29.96
C GLY A 127 -5.91 3.19 -29.06
N ASN A 128 -6.16 3.65 -27.84
CA ASN A 128 -7.03 2.97 -26.89
C ASN A 128 -8.32 3.77 -26.74
N GLY A 129 -9.44 3.07 -26.59
CA GLY A 129 -10.73 3.70 -26.30
C GLY A 129 -11.83 2.68 -26.11
N ARG A 130 -12.84 3.02 -25.31
CA ARG A 130 -14.10 2.28 -25.24
C ARG A 130 -14.98 2.61 -26.44
N TYR A 131 -15.02 3.88 -26.81
CA TYR A 131 -15.75 4.35 -27.96
C TYR A 131 -14.79 4.72 -29.07
N ILE A 132 -15.19 4.43 -30.30
CA ILE A 132 -14.54 4.93 -31.50
C ILE A 132 -15.58 5.62 -32.37
N ARG A 133 -15.22 6.75 -32.98
CA ARG A 133 -16.12 7.58 -33.78
C ARG A 133 -15.43 8.04 -35.06
N LEU A 134 -16.20 8.07 -36.14
CA LEU A 134 -15.89 8.88 -37.32
C LEU A 134 -16.52 10.25 -37.16
N ASN A 135 -15.70 11.29 -37.12
CA ASN A 135 -16.15 12.68 -37.18
C ASN A 135 -15.94 13.18 -38.62
N LEU A 136 -17.03 13.22 -39.38
CA LEU A 136 -17.07 13.43 -40.82
C LEU A 136 -17.30 14.91 -41.12
N THR A 137 -16.32 15.59 -41.70
CA THR A 137 -16.28 17.06 -41.79
C THR A 137 -16.44 17.58 -43.22
N GLN A 138 -16.24 16.75 -44.23
CA GLN A 138 -16.52 17.10 -45.63
C GLN A 138 -16.94 15.87 -46.45
N ARG A 139 -18.06 15.97 -47.15
CA ARG A 139 -18.54 14.94 -48.10
C ARG A 139 -17.72 14.89 -49.39
N GLY A 140 -17.62 13.70 -49.96
CA GLY A 140 -17.05 13.44 -51.28
C GLY A 140 -18.02 13.66 -52.45
N THR A 141 -19.32 13.69 -52.18
CA THR A 141 -20.41 13.86 -53.16
C THR A 141 -21.46 14.87 -52.66
N GLY A 142 -22.54 15.08 -53.43
CA GLY A 142 -23.67 15.93 -53.01
C GLY A 142 -24.67 15.25 -52.05
N TYR A 143 -24.51 13.96 -51.76
CA TYR A 143 -25.41 13.16 -50.92
C TYR A 143 -24.92 13.08 -49.47
N GLY A 144 -25.73 12.58 -48.52
CA GLY A 144 -25.27 12.29 -47.15
C GLY A 144 -24.16 11.24 -47.10
N TYR A 145 -23.45 11.14 -45.97
CA TYR A 145 -22.42 10.09 -45.81
C TYR A 145 -23.09 8.72 -45.74
N SER A 146 -22.50 7.72 -46.39
CA SER A 146 -23.06 6.38 -46.35
C SER A 146 -22.02 5.26 -46.28
N LEU A 147 -22.19 4.38 -45.29
CA LEU A 147 -21.29 3.28 -44.96
C LEU A 147 -22.06 1.96 -44.95
N TRP A 148 -21.57 0.99 -45.72
CA TRP A 148 -21.93 -0.42 -45.57
C TRP A 148 -21.38 -0.97 -44.25
N GLU A 149 -20.10 -0.71 -43.95
CA GLU A 149 -19.42 -1.29 -42.77
C GLU A 149 -18.40 -0.32 -42.15
N PHE A 150 -18.31 -0.31 -40.82
CA PHE A 150 -17.29 0.35 -40.01
C PHE A 150 -16.64 -0.69 -39.08
N GLN A 151 -15.62 -1.35 -39.62
CA GLN A 151 -14.92 -2.44 -38.97
C GLN A 151 -13.71 -1.92 -38.19
N VAL A 152 -13.62 -2.30 -36.91
CA VAL A 152 -12.55 -1.86 -36.00
C VAL A 152 -11.79 -3.08 -35.54
N PHE A 153 -10.48 -3.10 -35.73
CA PHE A 153 -9.62 -4.22 -35.41
C PHE A 153 -8.62 -3.87 -34.30
N GLY A 154 -8.26 -4.85 -33.48
CA GLY A 154 -7.32 -4.67 -32.38
C GLY A 154 -6.83 -5.97 -31.75
N THR A 155 -6.13 -5.85 -30.62
CA THR A 155 -5.65 -7.00 -29.82
C THR A 155 -6.53 -7.16 -28.58
N ASP A 156 -6.98 -8.39 -28.29
CA ASP A 156 -7.76 -8.69 -27.07
C ASP A 156 -6.94 -8.37 -25.82
N GLY A 157 -7.11 -7.15 -25.30
CA GLY A 157 -6.58 -6.74 -24.00
C GLY A 157 -7.54 -7.23 -22.93
N GLY A 158 -7.19 -8.35 -22.28
CA GLY A 158 -7.79 -8.82 -21.03
C GLY A 158 -9.29 -9.15 -21.13
N SER A 159 -9.62 -10.43 -21.11
CA SER A 159 -10.99 -10.88 -20.87
C SER A 159 -11.55 -10.28 -19.59
N THR A 160 -12.35 -9.21 -19.69
CA THR A 160 -13.50 -9.04 -18.81
C THR A 160 -14.37 -10.29 -18.99
N PRO A 161 -14.87 -10.94 -17.92
CA PRO A 161 -15.93 -11.93 -18.08
C PRO A 161 -17.04 -11.31 -18.91
N PRO A 162 -17.72 -12.08 -19.79
CA PRO A 162 -18.82 -11.52 -20.58
C PRO A 162 -19.84 -10.90 -19.62
N GLN A 163 -19.94 -9.56 -19.63
CA GLN A 163 -20.96 -8.85 -18.86
C GLN A 163 -22.37 -9.30 -19.32
N ASP A 164 -22.47 -9.82 -20.54
CA ASP A 164 -23.67 -10.37 -21.18
C ASP A 164 -24.08 -11.79 -20.70
N ALA A 165 -23.28 -12.46 -19.86
CA ALA A 165 -23.59 -13.82 -19.38
C ALA A 165 -24.36 -13.85 -18.05
N PHE A 166 -24.36 -12.75 -17.29
CA PHE A 166 -25.04 -12.69 -16.00
C PHE A 166 -26.55 -12.46 -16.17
N THR A 167 -27.37 -13.26 -15.49
CA THR A 167 -28.82 -13.06 -15.41
C THR A 167 -29.17 -12.27 -14.16
N THR A 168 -29.79 -11.10 -14.32
CA THR A 168 -30.32 -10.30 -13.20
C THR A 168 -31.45 -11.04 -12.49
N ILE A 169 -31.34 -11.17 -11.17
CA ILE A 169 -32.34 -11.84 -10.30
C ILE A 169 -33.07 -10.88 -9.37
N TRP A 170 -32.57 -9.66 -9.25
CA TRP A 170 -33.19 -8.55 -8.52
C TRP A 170 -32.54 -7.24 -8.94
N SER A 171 -33.31 -6.16 -9.02
CA SER A 171 -32.81 -4.82 -9.27
C SER A 171 -33.76 -3.76 -8.74
N ASP A 172 -33.24 -2.57 -8.50
CA ASP A 172 -34.01 -1.35 -8.25
C ASP A 172 -33.34 -0.18 -9.00
N THR A 173 -34.14 0.56 -9.76
CA THR A 173 -33.77 1.76 -10.53
C THR A 173 -34.25 3.04 -9.85
N PHE A 174 -34.86 2.93 -8.66
CA PHE A 174 -35.29 4.07 -7.84
C PHE A 174 -36.24 5.04 -8.57
N ASP A 175 -37.05 4.52 -9.48
CA ASP A 175 -38.09 5.29 -10.18
C ASP A 175 -39.21 5.71 -9.22
N GLY A 176 -39.58 6.99 -9.29
CA GLY A 176 -40.70 7.53 -8.54
C GLY A 176 -40.67 9.05 -8.44
N PRO A 177 -41.71 9.69 -7.90
CA PRO A 177 -41.77 11.15 -7.75
C PRO A 177 -40.66 11.68 -6.84
N ALA A 178 -40.14 12.87 -7.15
CA ALA A 178 -39.17 13.54 -6.30
C ALA A 178 -39.68 13.74 -4.87
N ASN A 179 -38.77 13.68 -3.89
CA ASN A 179 -39.04 13.85 -2.46
C ASN A 179 -39.98 12.79 -1.86
N THR A 180 -40.00 11.58 -2.42
CA THR A 180 -40.71 10.42 -1.85
C THR A 180 -39.73 9.36 -1.36
N SER A 181 -40.16 8.52 -0.42
CA SER A 181 -39.32 7.41 0.05
C SER A 181 -39.18 6.31 -1.01
N PRO A 182 -38.05 5.59 -1.08
CA PRO A 182 -37.92 4.40 -1.91
C PRO A 182 -38.93 3.31 -1.51
N SER A 183 -39.23 2.41 -2.44
CA SER A 183 -40.26 1.37 -2.27
C SER A 183 -40.02 0.50 -1.03
N SER A 184 -40.98 0.47 -0.11
CA SER A 184 -40.94 -0.39 1.09
C SER A 184 -41.04 -1.89 0.77
N ALA A 185 -41.42 -2.25 -0.46
CA ALA A 185 -41.34 -3.63 -0.94
C ALA A 185 -39.89 -4.08 -1.15
N ASN A 186 -38.99 -3.15 -1.45
CA ASN A 186 -37.58 -3.41 -1.69
C ASN A 186 -36.70 -3.04 -0.49
N TRP A 187 -37.08 -2.02 0.28
CA TRP A 187 -36.19 -1.39 1.26
C TRP A 187 -36.75 -1.35 2.68
N LEU A 188 -35.87 -1.61 3.63
CA LEU A 188 -36.03 -1.36 5.05
C LEU A 188 -35.29 -0.07 5.41
N MET A 189 -35.99 0.88 6.01
CA MET A 189 -35.38 2.06 6.63
C MET A 189 -34.83 1.70 8.00
N ARG A 190 -33.58 2.10 8.28
CA ARG A 190 -32.98 2.01 9.62
C ARG A 190 -32.88 3.40 10.21
N THR A 191 -33.38 3.56 11.44
CA THR A 191 -33.47 4.84 12.14
C THR A 191 -32.77 4.79 13.48
N GLY A 192 -32.39 5.96 14.01
CA GLY A 192 -31.71 6.09 15.29
C GLY A 192 -30.19 5.98 15.16
N THR A 193 -29.51 5.63 16.25
CA THR A 193 -28.05 5.52 16.32
C THR A 193 -27.57 4.07 16.44
N GLN A 194 -28.47 3.09 16.37
CA GLN A 194 -28.15 1.67 16.48
C GLN A 194 -29.30 0.79 16.01
N TYR A 195 -29.00 -0.48 15.71
CA TYR A 195 -30.04 -1.51 15.62
C TYR A 195 -30.71 -1.74 16.99
N PRO A 196 -31.99 -2.15 17.02
CA PRO A 196 -32.62 -2.64 18.25
C PRO A 196 -31.81 -3.82 18.83
N GLY A 197 -31.17 -3.61 19.99
CA GLY A 197 -30.29 -4.60 20.61
C GLY A 197 -28.88 -4.72 19.99
N GLY A 198 -28.54 -3.91 18.99
CA GLY A 198 -27.20 -3.84 18.41
C GLY A 198 -26.28 -2.84 19.13
N ALA A 199 -25.04 -2.76 18.65
CA ALA A 199 -24.03 -1.85 19.17
C ALA A 199 -24.44 -0.37 19.00
N ALA A 200 -24.18 0.43 20.04
CA ALA A 200 -24.41 1.87 20.02
C ALA A 200 -23.59 2.57 18.93
N ASN A 201 -24.09 3.69 18.40
CA ASN A 201 -23.44 4.48 17.35
C ASN A 201 -23.01 3.62 16.16
N TRP A 202 -23.92 2.74 15.73
CA TRP A 202 -23.75 1.75 14.67
C TRP A 202 -22.53 0.83 14.81
N GLY A 203 -21.94 0.73 16.00
CA GLY A 203 -20.69 -0.02 16.25
C GLY A 203 -19.42 0.69 15.75
N THR A 204 -19.54 1.88 15.18
CA THR A 204 -18.42 2.62 14.56
C THR A 204 -18.07 3.92 15.28
N GLY A 205 -18.93 4.37 16.20
CA GLY A 205 -18.79 5.68 16.83
C GLY A 205 -19.19 6.84 15.91
N SER A 206 -19.93 6.56 14.83
CA SER A 206 -20.51 7.60 13.99
C SER A 206 -21.53 8.43 14.79
N VAL A 207 -21.71 9.69 14.41
CA VAL A 207 -22.43 10.69 15.21
C VAL A 207 -23.81 11.05 14.65
N GLU A 208 -24.16 10.55 13.47
CA GLU A 208 -25.47 10.79 12.87
C GLU A 208 -26.59 10.03 13.59
N THR A 209 -27.76 10.65 13.66
CA THR A 209 -29.02 9.92 13.85
C THR A 209 -29.58 9.56 12.48
N ALA A 210 -29.61 8.27 12.13
CA ALA A 210 -30.24 7.82 10.90
C ALA A 210 -31.75 8.11 10.93
N SER A 211 -32.30 8.60 9.82
CA SER A 211 -33.69 9.01 9.69
C SER A 211 -34.29 8.50 8.39
N ASP A 212 -35.59 8.22 8.43
CA ASP A 212 -36.45 7.88 7.30
C ASP A 212 -37.14 9.11 6.67
N ALA A 213 -36.86 10.32 7.18
CA ALA A 213 -37.36 11.55 6.61
C ALA A 213 -36.85 11.73 5.18
N THR A 214 -37.70 12.24 4.29
CA THR A 214 -37.35 12.48 2.88
C THR A 214 -36.28 13.55 2.68
N ALA A 215 -35.97 14.33 3.72
CA ALA A 215 -34.80 15.20 3.73
C ALA A 215 -33.48 14.40 3.75
N ASN A 216 -33.47 13.21 4.36
CA ASN A 216 -32.30 12.34 4.46
C ASN A 216 -32.33 11.19 3.45
N VAL A 217 -33.49 10.61 3.13
CA VAL A 217 -33.63 9.50 2.18
C VAL A 217 -34.80 9.71 1.25
N ALA A 218 -34.54 10.08 0.00
CA ALA A 218 -35.59 10.32 -0.98
C ALA A 218 -35.20 10.01 -2.42
N LEU A 219 -36.21 9.75 -3.24
CA LEU A 219 -36.09 9.72 -4.68
C LEU A 219 -35.94 11.14 -5.24
N ASP A 220 -35.13 11.31 -6.28
CA ASP A 220 -34.86 12.61 -6.90
C ASP A 220 -35.86 13.00 -8.00
N GLY A 221 -36.73 12.08 -8.42
CA GLY A 221 -37.68 12.28 -9.51
C GLY A 221 -37.14 11.94 -10.90
N ALA A 222 -35.89 11.49 -11.00
CA ALA A 222 -35.17 11.19 -12.23
C ALA A 222 -34.48 9.80 -12.15
N GLY A 223 -35.12 8.86 -11.44
CA GLY A 223 -34.68 7.47 -11.31
C GLY A 223 -33.47 7.30 -10.40
N LYS A 224 -33.38 8.07 -9.30
CA LYS A 224 -32.26 7.95 -8.35
C LYS A 224 -32.72 8.06 -6.92
N LEU A 225 -31.99 7.38 -6.05
CA LEU A 225 -32.04 7.53 -4.60
C LEU A 225 -30.97 8.51 -4.14
N ASN A 226 -31.34 9.45 -3.29
CA ASN A 226 -30.42 10.34 -2.58
C ASN A 226 -30.44 10.02 -1.09
N ILE A 227 -29.26 9.74 -0.54
CA ILE A 227 -29.00 9.72 0.90
C ILE A 227 -28.21 10.98 1.26
N THR A 228 -28.83 11.88 2.02
CA THR A 228 -28.30 13.21 2.32
C THR A 228 -27.94 13.34 3.80
N ALA A 229 -26.71 13.75 4.08
CA ALA A 229 -26.27 14.09 5.43
C ALA A 229 -26.56 15.55 5.75
N ILE A 230 -27.28 15.83 6.84
CA ILE A 230 -27.73 17.17 7.22
C ILE A 230 -27.23 17.50 8.63
N ARG A 231 -26.63 18.68 8.79
CA ARG A 231 -26.29 19.27 10.08
C ARG A 231 -27.27 20.40 10.40
N ASP A 232 -27.97 20.29 11.53
CA ASP A 232 -28.88 21.34 11.98
C ASP A 232 -28.14 22.55 12.61
N GLY A 233 -28.87 23.62 12.94
CA GLY A 233 -28.31 24.80 13.59
C GLY A 233 -27.75 24.56 15.00
N GLY A 234 -28.10 23.44 15.64
CA GLY A 234 -27.54 22.99 16.91
C GLY A 234 -26.29 22.11 16.74
N GLY A 235 -25.87 21.84 15.50
CA GLY A 235 -24.71 21.03 15.17
C GLY A 235 -24.95 19.52 15.16
N ARG A 236 -26.19 19.06 15.31
CA ARG A 236 -26.56 17.63 15.28
C ARG A 236 -26.65 17.15 13.83
N TRP A 237 -26.16 15.94 13.58
CA TRP A 237 -26.18 15.31 12.27
C TRP A 237 -27.33 14.30 12.14
N THR A 238 -28.04 14.37 11.01
CA THR A 238 -28.92 13.28 10.53
C THR A 238 -28.43 12.79 9.17
N SER A 239 -28.72 11.54 8.87
CA SER A 239 -28.41 10.92 7.57
C SER A 239 -29.34 9.73 7.31
N GLY A 240 -29.06 8.91 6.30
CA GLY A 240 -29.85 7.74 5.97
C GLY A 240 -29.06 6.43 5.98
N ARG A 241 -29.76 5.35 6.32
CA ARG A 241 -29.28 3.96 6.22
C ARG A 241 -30.44 3.08 5.78
N ILE A 242 -30.27 2.39 4.66
CA ILE A 242 -31.29 1.49 4.11
C ILE A 242 -30.71 0.11 3.80
N GLU A 243 -31.55 -0.90 3.91
CA GLU A 243 -31.21 -2.29 3.60
C GLU A 243 -32.24 -2.91 2.68
N THR A 244 -31.83 -3.86 1.83
CA THR A 244 -32.80 -4.65 1.08
C THR A 244 -33.70 -5.47 2.01
N GLN A 245 -34.99 -5.55 1.70
CA GLN A 245 -35.93 -6.47 2.35
C GLN A 245 -35.42 -7.91 2.20
N ARG A 246 -35.00 -8.27 0.98
CA ARG A 246 -34.32 -9.54 0.69
C ARG A 246 -33.00 -9.65 1.45
N ALA A 247 -32.75 -10.86 1.96
CA ALA A 247 -31.49 -11.27 2.58
C ALA A 247 -31.03 -12.64 2.07
N ASP A 248 -31.66 -13.14 1.00
CA ASP A 248 -31.52 -14.46 0.42
C ASP A 248 -30.60 -14.47 -0.81
N PHE A 249 -29.76 -13.44 -0.98
CA PHE A 249 -28.75 -13.40 -2.03
C PHE A 249 -27.61 -14.36 -1.66
N THR A 250 -27.84 -15.66 -1.83
CA THR A 250 -26.91 -16.73 -1.44
C THR A 250 -26.09 -17.20 -2.61
N PRO A 251 -24.75 -17.07 -2.57
CA PRO A 251 -23.88 -17.62 -3.61
C PRO A 251 -23.87 -19.15 -3.48
N GLN A 252 -24.34 -19.84 -4.52
CA GLN A 252 -24.36 -21.30 -4.63
C GLN A 252 -23.02 -21.83 -5.14
N ARG A 253 -22.73 -23.10 -4.82
CA ARG A 253 -21.58 -23.78 -5.43
C ARG A 253 -21.80 -23.92 -6.94
N GLY A 254 -20.75 -23.67 -7.73
CA GLY A 254 -20.83 -23.69 -9.20
C GLY A 254 -21.50 -22.46 -9.79
N GLU A 255 -21.58 -21.36 -9.05
CA GLU A 255 -22.06 -20.09 -9.61
C GLU A 255 -21.16 -18.91 -9.24
N GLN A 256 -21.32 -17.83 -9.99
CA GLN A 256 -20.86 -16.51 -9.64
C GLN A 256 -22.07 -15.64 -9.28
N LEU A 257 -22.01 -14.95 -8.15
CA LEU A 257 -23.03 -13.98 -7.72
C LEU A 257 -22.43 -12.58 -7.79
N LYS A 258 -23.03 -11.70 -8.62
CA LYS A 258 -22.60 -10.31 -8.82
C LYS A 258 -23.55 -9.36 -8.09
N PHE A 259 -22.99 -8.49 -7.26
CA PHE A 259 -23.64 -7.30 -6.71
C PHE A 259 -23.13 -6.08 -7.45
N THR A 260 -24.01 -5.17 -7.84
CA THR A 260 -23.63 -3.98 -8.60
C THR A 260 -24.47 -2.79 -8.18
N ALA A 261 -23.83 -1.63 -8.03
CA ALA A 261 -24.52 -0.36 -7.89
C ALA A 261 -23.85 0.69 -8.79
N VAL A 262 -24.66 1.50 -9.48
CA VAL A 262 -24.21 2.71 -10.16
C VAL A 262 -24.50 3.88 -9.23
N LEU A 263 -23.46 4.52 -8.71
CA LEU A 263 -23.60 5.59 -7.72
C LEU A 263 -22.54 6.68 -7.85
N LYS A 264 -22.83 7.83 -7.25
CA LYS A 264 -21.93 8.97 -7.12
C LYS A 264 -21.66 9.25 -5.64
N GLN A 265 -20.39 9.35 -5.28
CA GLN A 265 -19.96 9.67 -3.91
C GLN A 265 -20.33 11.12 -3.55
N PRO A 266 -20.51 11.45 -2.25
CA PRO A 266 -20.72 12.82 -1.81
C PRO A 266 -19.59 13.77 -2.21
N SER A 267 -19.95 14.93 -2.74
CA SER A 267 -19.04 16.03 -3.03
C SER A 267 -19.44 17.25 -2.22
N VAL A 268 -18.57 17.68 -1.31
CA VAL A 268 -18.76 18.84 -0.44
C VAL A 268 -17.44 19.60 -0.27
N ALA A 269 -17.53 20.89 0.06
CA ALA A 269 -16.35 21.73 0.24
C ALA A 269 -15.40 21.24 1.35
N ASN A 270 -15.95 20.74 2.46
CA ASN A 270 -15.18 20.09 3.52
C ASN A 270 -15.85 18.77 3.92
N GLY A 271 -15.26 17.67 3.47
CA GLY A 271 -15.76 16.31 3.64
C GLY A 271 -15.34 15.60 4.91
N LEU A 272 -14.60 16.23 5.85
CA LEU A 272 -14.10 15.55 7.05
C LEU A 272 -15.26 14.90 7.85
N GLY A 273 -15.23 13.58 7.99
CA GLY A 273 -16.26 12.78 8.65
C GLY A 273 -17.26 12.12 7.69
N TYR A 274 -17.38 12.53 6.43
CA TYR A 274 -18.25 11.80 5.48
C TYR A 274 -17.76 10.37 5.30
N TRP A 275 -18.67 9.41 5.40
CA TRP A 275 -18.39 7.98 5.22
C TRP A 275 -19.52 7.30 4.43
N PRO A 276 -19.56 7.46 3.09
CA PRO A 276 -20.47 6.72 2.23
C PRO A 276 -20.14 5.22 2.20
N GLY A 277 -21.18 4.38 2.12
CA GLY A 277 -21.06 2.93 2.06
C GLY A 277 -22.05 2.27 1.09
N PHE A 278 -21.55 1.34 0.28
CA PHE A 278 -22.32 0.28 -0.37
C PHE A 278 -21.74 -1.07 0.04
N ARG A 279 -22.57 -1.90 0.70
CA ARG A 279 -22.09 -3.09 1.41
C ARG A 279 -23.03 -4.27 1.22
N ALA A 280 -22.48 -5.47 1.38
CA ALA A 280 -23.26 -6.68 1.56
C ALA A 280 -22.95 -7.30 2.94
N THR A 281 -23.97 -7.53 3.75
CA THR A 281 -23.82 -8.11 5.10
C THR A 281 -24.52 -9.47 5.14
N GLY A 282 -23.90 -10.45 5.80
CA GLY A 282 -24.47 -11.79 5.94
C GLY A 282 -25.85 -11.75 6.62
N ALA A 283 -26.80 -12.52 6.07
CA ALA A 283 -28.21 -12.48 6.43
C ALA A 283 -28.46 -12.69 7.93
N ALA A 284 -27.66 -13.56 8.56
CA ALA A 284 -27.78 -13.90 9.97
C ALA A 284 -27.37 -12.77 10.93
N TYR A 285 -26.81 -11.65 10.43
CA TYR A 285 -26.61 -10.46 11.25
C TYR A 285 -27.94 -9.80 11.62
N ARG A 286 -28.92 -9.84 10.71
CA ARG A 286 -30.24 -9.24 10.93
C ARG A 286 -30.98 -9.98 12.05
N GLY A 287 -31.29 -9.26 13.13
CA GLY A 287 -31.96 -9.81 14.31
C GLY A 287 -31.01 -10.44 15.34
N ASN A 288 -29.71 -10.54 15.05
CA ASN A 288 -28.68 -10.97 15.99
C ASN A 288 -27.83 -9.78 16.45
N PHE A 289 -27.28 -9.03 15.50
CA PHE A 289 -26.47 -7.82 15.69
C PHE A 289 -25.18 -7.95 16.55
N THR A 290 -24.76 -9.17 16.90
CA THR A 290 -23.58 -9.44 17.75
C THR A 290 -22.62 -10.49 17.18
N ASN A 291 -22.95 -11.07 16.03
CA ASN A 291 -22.15 -12.10 15.33
C ASN A 291 -21.24 -11.55 14.21
N TRP A 292 -21.05 -10.24 14.16
CA TRP A 292 -19.98 -9.62 13.36
C TRP A 292 -18.63 -9.84 14.05
N PRO A 293 -17.52 -10.10 13.34
CA PRO A 293 -17.38 -10.15 11.87
C PRO A 293 -17.61 -11.55 11.28
N GLY A 294 -17.77 -12.58 12.10
CA GLY A 294 -17.82 -13.98 11.66
C GLY A 294 -18.93 -14.28 10.63
N VAL A 295 -20.03 -13.53 10.66
CA VAL A 295 -21.15 -13.63 9.69
C VAL A 295 -20.85 -13.05 8.30
N GLY A 296 -19.69 -12.42 8.11
CA GLY A 296 -19.28 -11.82 6.84
C GLY A 296 -19.90 -10.44 6.57
N GLU A 297 -19.05 -9.48 6.24
CA GLU A 297 -19.44 -8.20 5.63
C GLU A 297 -18.44 -7.86 4.53
N THR A 298 -18.93 -7.52 3.34
CA THR A 298 -18.11 -6.98 2.26
C THR A 298 -18.45 -5.54 1.97
N ASP A 299 -17.42 -4.71 2.00
CA ASP A 299 -17.46 -3.30 1.64
C ASP A 299 -17.18 -3.18 0.16
N ILE A 300 -18.22 -3.00 -0.64
CA ILE A 300 -18.13 -2.94 -2.10
C ILE A 300 -17.66 -1.54 -2.55
N MET A 301 -18.10 -0.51 -1.82
CA MET A 301 -17.63 0.86 -1.94
C MET A 301 -17.58 1.51 -0.56
N THR A 302 -16.40 1.99 -0.17
CA THR A 302 -16.21 2.92 0.96
C THR A 302 -15.27 4.06 0.53
N ASP A 303 -15.69 5.29 0.79
CA ASP A 303 -14.82 6.48 0.85
C ASP A 303 -14.90 7.07 2.27
N VAL A 304 -13.92 7.87 2.66
CA VAL A 304 -14.01 8.67 3.88
C VAL A 304 -13.43 10.06 3.69
N ASN A 305 -13.90 11.01 4.50
CA ASN A 305 -13.38 12.37 4.57
C ASN A 305 -13.49 13.16 3.25
N GLY A 306 -14.28 12.69 2.29
CA GLY A 306 -14.44 13.29 0.96
C GLY A 306 -13.14 13.28 0.16
N ARG A 307 -12.38 12.19 0.21
CA ARG A 307 -11.02 12.12 -0.36
C ARG A 307 -10.99 11.81 -1.85
N GLY A 308 -12.12 11.46 -2.46
CA GLY A 308 -12.14 10.97 -3.85
C GLY A 308 -11.37 9.66 -3.98
N GLN A 309 -11.46 8.82 -2.94
CA GLN A 309 -10.79 7.54 -2.86
C GLN A 309 -11.83 6.41 -2.76
N LEU A 310 -11.37 5.18 -2.88
CA LEU A 310 -12.18 3.99 -2.72
C LEU A 310 -11.35 2.92 -2.03
N ALA A 311 -11.93 2.31 -1.00
CA ALA A 311 -11.48 1.08 -0.38
C ALA A 311 -12.57 0.00 -0.48
N GLN A 312 -12.13 -1.24 -0.63
CA GLN A 312 -12.95 -2.45 -0.67
C GLN A 312 -12.41 -3.46 0.33
N THR A 313 -13.28 -4.12 1.08
CA THR A 313 -12.85 -4.89 2.24
C THR A 313 -13.73 -6.12 2.44
N LEU A 314 -13.14 -7.25 2.83
CA LEU A 314 -13.86 -8.36 3.46
C LEU A 314 -13.59 -8.36 4.97
N HIS A 315 -14.65 -8.35 5.76
CA HIS A 315 -14.64 -8.58 7.20
C HIS A 315 -15.12 -10.01 7.50
N CYS A 316 -14.37 -10.72 8.34
CA CYS A 316 -14.59 -12.14 8.62
C CYS A 316 -13.83 -12.65 9.86
N GLY A 317 -14.16 -13.86 10.30
CA GLY A 317 -13.45 -14.51 11.40
C GLY A 317 -13.75 -13.86 12.76
N THR A 318 -12.72 -13.36 13.44
CA THR A 318 -12.80 -12.85 14.81
C THR A 318 -12.23 -11.44 14.91
N ALA A 319 -12.81 -10.63 15.79
CA ALA A 319 -12.29 -9.31 16.14
C ALA A 319 -11.87 -9.23 17.62
N PRO A 320 -10.80 -8.49 17.97
CA PRO A 320 -9.82 -7.91 17.05
C PRO A 320 -8.96 -8.99 16.35
N ASP A 321 -8.20 -8.56 15.36
CA ASP A 321 -7.24 -9.33 14.58
C ASP A 321 -7.87 -10.49 13.78
N GLY A 322 -7.56 -11.73 14.16
CA GLY A 322 -7.94 -12.92 13.42
C GLY A 322 -7.37 -12.97 12.00
N VAL A 323 -7.91 -13.93 11.24
CA VAL A 323 -7.50 -14.20 9.85
C VAL A 323 -7.88 -13.10 8.87
N CYS A 324 -8.68 -12.12 9.28
CA CYS A 324 -9.08 -10.98 8.45
C CYS A 324 -8.50 -9.65 8.92
N ALA A 325 -7.65 -9.64 9.95
CA ALA A 325 -6.99 -8.44 10.50
C ALA A 325 -8.00 -7.37 10.96
N GLU A 326 -9.00 -7.78 11.73
CA GLU A 326 -10.04 -6.92 12.25
C GLU A 326 -9.49 -5.92 13.27
N TYR A 327 -9.95 -4.67 13.29
CA TYR A 327 -11.11 -4.14 12.59
C TYR A 327 -10.80 -3.57 11.19
N ASN A 328 -9.59 -3.81 10.64
CA ASN A 328 -9.23 -3.30 9.32
C ASN A 328 -9.85 -4.12 8.18
N GLY A 329 -10.00 -5.43 8.39
CA GLY A 329 -10.46 -6.37 7.37
C GLY A 329 -9.40 -6.64 6.29
N ARG A 330 -9.71 -7.56 5.36
CA ARG A 330 -8.89 -7.82 4.17
C ARG A 330 -9.17 -6.75 3.12
N SER A 331 -8.44 -5.64 3.21
CA SER A 331 -8.71 -4.43 2.45
C SER A 331 -7.82 -4.24 1.22
N SER A 332 -8.38 -3.63 0.18
CA SER A 332 -7.65 -3.07 -0.96
C SER A 332 -6.73 -1.91 -0.58
N GLY A 333 -6.94 -1.33 0.62
CA GLY A 333 -6.42 -0.01 0.97
C GLY A 333 -7.20 1.10 0.27
N PHE A 334 -7.10 2.32 0.80
CA PHE A 334 -7.65 3.51 0.14
C PHE A 334 -6.76 3.88 -1.05
N ALA A 335 -7.36 4.01 -2.23
CA ALA A 335 -6.65 4.47 -3.43
C ALA A 335 -7.52 5.42 -4.25
N THR A 336 -6.92 6.18 -5.17
CA THR A 336 -7.60 7.14 -6.07
C THR A 336 -8.84 6.54 -6.73
N CYS A 337 -9.93 7.31 -6.78
CA CYS A 337 -11.18 6.99 -7.46
C CYS A 337 -11.52 8.17 -8.39
N ASP A 338 -10.93 8.16 -9.57
CA ASP A 338 -11.00 9.29 -10.51
C ASP A 338 -12.46 9.52 -10.94
N GLY A 339 -13.00 10.71 -10.67
CA GLY A 339 -14.38 11.08 -11.04
C GLY A 339 -15.47 10.62 -10.06
N CYS A 340 -15.16 9.81 -9.05
CA CYS A 340 -16.17 9.16 -8.21
C CYS A 340 -17.07 10.12 -7.41
N GLN A 341 -16.60 11.35 -7.16
CA GLN A 341 -17.39 12.41 -6.51
C GLN A 341 -18.10 13.34 -7.51
N SER A 342 -17.68 13.37 -8.78
CA SER A 342 -18.23 14.24 -9.82
C SER A 342 -19.21 13.53 -10.77
N GLY A 343 -19.10 12.21 -10.90
CA GLY A 343 -19.90 11.39 -11.81
C GLY A 343 -20.43 10.10 -11.17
N TYR A 344 -21.28 9.40 -11.93
CA TYR A 344 -21.76 8.07 -11.56
C TYR A 344 -20.77 7.01 -12.05
N HIS A 345 -20.45 6.05 -11.19
CA HIS A 345 -19.54 4.95 -11.46
C HIS A 345 -20.19 3.61 -11.08
N GLU A 346 -19.85 2.55 -11.81
CA GLU A 346 -20.26 1.19 -11.47
C GLU A 346 -19.32 0.62 -10.41
N TYR A 347 -19.85 0.30 -9.23
CA TYR A 347 -19.15 -0.45 -8.19
C TYR A 347 -19.73 -1.85 -8.16
N ALA A 348 -18.88 -2.86 -8.30
CA ALA A 348 -19.33 -4.24 -8.31
C ALA A 348 -18.46 -5.17 -7.47
N GLN A 349 -19.11 -6.23 -6.99
CA GLN A 349 -18.48 -7.38 -6.36
C GLN A 349 -18.97 -8.64 -7.08
N VAL A 350 -18.08 -9.60 -7.29
CA VAL A 350 -18.40 -10.94 -7.78
C VAL A 350 -17.88 -11.97 -6.78
N ILE A 351 -18.79 -12.71 -6.15
CA ILE A 351 -18.48 -13.89 -5.35
C ILE A 351 -18.44 -15.09 -6.30
N ASP A 352 -17.28 -15.69 -6.48
CA ASP A 352 -17.03 -16.79 -7.43
C ASP A 352 -16.80 -18.11 -6.70
N ARG A 353 -17.86 -18.94 -6.68
CA ARG A 353 -17.86 -20.28 -6.09
C ARG A 353 -17.73 -21.38 -7.15
N THR A 354 -17.17 -21.04 -8.31
CA THR A 354 -16.87 -21.99 -9.38
C THR A 354 -15.47 -22.59 -9.24
N LYS A 355 -14.60 -21.94 -8.45
CA LYS A 355 -13.19 -22.29 -8.25
C LYS A 355 -12.97 -23.15 -7.00
N THR A 356 -11.84 -23.84 -6.96
CA THR A 356 -11.37 -24.53 -5.74
C THR A 356 -10.95 -23.53 -4.68
N ASP A 357 -10.19 -22.50 -5.06
CA ASP A 357 -9.94 -21.33 -4.22
C ASP A 357 -11.00 -20.30 -4.57
N GLU A 358 -12.12 -20.37 -3.86
CA GLU A 358 -13.23 -19.42 -4.03
C GLU A 358 -12.71 -17.99 -3.83
N GLU A 359 -13.29 -17.03 -4.53
CA GLU A 359 -12.81 -15.65 -4.48
C GLU A 359 -13.93 -14.62 -4.53
N ILE A 360 -13.68 -13.46 -3.93
CA ILE A 360 -14.49 -12.25 -4.05
C ILE A 360 -13.64 -11.25 -4.83
N ARG A 361 -14.08 -10.90 -6.04
CA ARG A 361 -13.45 -9.89 -6.89
C ARG A 361 -14.25 -8.61 -6.87
N PHE A 362 -13.60 -7.47 -6.74
CA PHE A 362 -14.22 -6.16 -6.74
C PHE A 362 -13.82 -5.36 -7.96
N TYR A 363 -14.74 -4.51 -8.45
CA TYR A 363 -14.60 -3.78 -9.69
C TYR A 363 -15.06 -2.33 -9.54
N LEU A 364 -14.40 -1.45 -10.29
CA LEU A 364 -14.81 -0.08 -10.58
C LEU A 364 -14.89 0.08 -12.10
N ASP A 365 -16.06 0.43 -12.62
CA ASP A 365 -16.34 0.60 -14.07
C ASP A 365 -15.88 -0.61 -14.91
N GLY A 366 -16.17 -1.81 -14.42
CA GLY A 366 -15.81 -3.07 -15.08
C GLY A 366 -14.34 -3.46 -14.97
N ARG A 367 -13.48 -2.66 -14.32
CA ARG A 367 -12.06 -2.96 -14.12
C ARG A 367 -11.83 -3.47 -12.70
N GLN A 368 -11.12 -4.58 -12.55
CA GLN A 368 -10.87 -5.15 -11.22
C GLN A 368 -10.01 -4.19 -10.39
N THR A 369 -10.38 -4.03 -9.13
CA THR A 369 -9.68 -3.14 -8.17
C THR A 369 -9.25 -3.87 -6.91
N TRP A 370 -9.77 -5.06 -6.64
CA TRP A 370 -9.37 -5.88 -5.51
C TRP A 370 -9.80 -7.34 -5.66
N VAL A 371 -9.14 -8.24 -4.93
CA VAL A 371 -9.55 -9.64 -4.79
C VAL A 371 -9.20 -10.17 -3.39
N VAL A 372 -10.13 -10.91 -2.78
CA VAL A 372 -9.89 -11.72 -1.58
C VAL A 372 -10.24 -13.18 -1.88
N ARG A 373 -9.43 -14.12 -1.39
CA ARG A 373 -9.55 -15.56 -1.67
C ARG A 373 -9.78 -16.36 -0.40
N GLU A 374 -10.45 -17.51 -0.53
CA GLU A 374 -10.62 -18.48 0.56
C GLU A 374 -9.26 -18.84 1.19
N SER A 375 -8.23 -19.05 0.39
CA SER A 375 -6.86 -19.34 0.84
C SER A 375 -6.21 -18.26 1.71
N GLN A 376 -6.71 -17.01 1.68
CA GLN A 376 -6.15 -15.88 2.45
C GLN A 376 -6.81 -15.71 3.83
N VAL A 377 -7.91 -16.43 4.10
CA VAL A 377 -8.64 -16.34 5.37
C VAL A 377 -8.86 -17.70 6.02
N GLY A 378 -8.70 -18.80 5.27
CA GLY A 378 -8.91 -20.15 5.76
C GLY A 378 -10.33 -20.65 5.52
N VAL A 379 -10.47 -21.97 5.34
CA VAL A 379 -11.72 -22.63 4.92
C VAL A 379 -12.85 -22.35 5.91
N ALA A 380 -12.60 -22.49 7.21
CA ALA A 380 -13.64 -22.31 8.22
C ALA A 380 -14.18 -20.87 8.29
N ALA A 381 -13.29 -19.88 8.24
CA ALA A 381 -13.68 -18.47 8.27
C ALA A 381 -14.38 -18.04 6.97
N TRP A 382 -13.93 -18.55 5.82
CA TRP A 382 -14.56 -18.30 4.53
C TRP A 382 -15.97 -18.85 4.46
N GLN A 383 -16.17 -20.12 4.81
CA GLN A 383 -17.50 -20.75 4.82
C GLN A 383 -18.48 -20.00 5.72
N ALA A 384 -18.03 -19.61 6.92
CA ALA A 384 -18.85 -18.86 7.87
C ALA A 384 -19.24 -17.46 7.37
N ALA A 385 -18.40 -16.83 6.55
CA ALA A 385 -18.60 -15.47 6.05
C ALA A 385 -19.26 -15.39 4.67
N VAL A 386 -19.24 -16.47 3.87
CA VAL A 386 -19.63 -16.45 2.44
C VAL A 386 -20.77 -17.41 2.11
N HIS A 387 -20.86 -18.58 2.76
CA HIS A 387 -21.75 -19.67 2.32
C HIS A 387 -23.18 -19.53 2.88
N HIS A 388 -23.75 -18.34 2.75
CA HIS A 388 -25.12 -18.01 3.19
C HIS A 388 -25.68 -16.82 2.40
N GLY A 389 -26.93 -16.45 2.66
CA GLY A 389 -27.53 -15.26 2.07
C GLY A 389 -26.88 -13.95 2.54
N PHE A 390 -26.96 -12.92 1.71
CA PHE A 390 -26.61 -11.54 2.02
C PHE A 390 -27.82 -10.63 1.82
N TYR A 391 -27.86 -9.52 2.56
CA TYR A 391 -28.64 -8.34 2.18
C TYR A 391 -27.69 -7.21 1.78
N LEU A 392 -28.16 -6.31 0.92
CA LEU A 392 -27.40 -5.13 0.50
C LEU A 392 -27.77 -3.93 1.36
N ARG A 393 -26.80 -3.03 1.59
CA ARG A 393 -26.92 -1.85 2.43
C ARG A 393 -26.34 -0.62 1.73
N PHE A 394 -27.06 0.50 1.80
CA PHE A 394 -26.53 1.82 1.52
C PHE A 394 -26.61 2.68 2.78
N ASP A 395 -25.51 3.36 3.10
CA ASP A 395 -25.44 4.27 4.23
C ASP A 395 -24.53 5.47 3.91
N LEU A 396 -24.82 6.59 4.56
CA LEU A 396 -23.94 7.76 4.59
C LEU A 396 -23.66 8.14 6.03
N ALA A 397 -22.73 7.44 6.68
CA ALA A 397 -22.35 7.72 8.05
C ALA A 397 -21.54 9.04 8.16
N ILE A 398 -21.54 9.62 9.36
CA ILE A 398 -20.80 10.85 9.68
C ILE A 398 -19.92 10.63 10.91
N GLY A 399 -18.61 10.79 10.75
CA GLY A 399 -17.61 10.57 11.79
C GLY A 399 -17.37 9.09 12.07
N GLY A 400 -16.84 8.80 13.25
CA GLY A 400 -16.54 7.44 13.69
C GLY A 400 -15.09 7.01 13.44
N SER A 401 -14.80 5.76 13.79
CA SER A 401 -13.45 5.22 13.89
C SER A 401 -12.67 5.29 12.57
N LEU A 402 -13.28 4.92 11.44
CA LEU A 402 -12.60 4.89 10.15
C LEU A 402 -12.25 6.28 9.61
N PRO A 403 -13.17 7.27 9.52
CA PRO A 403 -12.81 8.64 9.17
C PRO A 403 -11.74 9.24 10.09
N ASN A 404 -11.78 8.94 11.40
CA ASN A 404 -10.77 9.41 12.35
C ASN A 404 -9.41 8.78 12.09
N ALA A 405 -9.35 7.46 11.88
CA ALA A 405 -8.11 6.75 11.59
C ALA A 405 -7.44 7.29 10.32
N ILE A 406 -8.21 7.49 9.24
CA ILE A 406 -7.71 8.05 7.97
C ILE A 406 -7.40 9.55 8.08
N ASN A 407 -7.97 10.24 9.07
CA ASN A 407 -7.58 11.61 9.45
C ASN A 407 -6.44 11.65 10.49
N ASN A 408 -5.59 10.62 10.51
CA ASN A 408 -4.42 10.51 11.38
C ASN A 408 -4.80 10.58 12.87
N GLY A 409 -5.87 9.87 13.24
CA GLY A 409 -6.39 9.78 14.61
C GLY A 409 -7.22 10.98 15.08
N ARG A 410 -7.36 12.03 14.27
CA ARG A 410 -8.10 13.25 14.65
C ARG A 410 -9.61 13.07 14.47
N THR A 411 -10.36 13.45 15.49
CA THR A 411 -11.83 13.36 15.51
C THR A 411 -12.48 14.11 14.36
N THR A 412 -13.44 13.45 13.73
CA THR A 412 -14.32 13.96 12.68
C THR A 412 -15.78 13.57 13.03
N PRO A 413 -16.79 14.32 12.56
CA PRO A 413 -16.71 15.57 11.80
C PRO A 413 -16.15 16.72 12.66
N THR A 414 -15.76 17.81 12.01
CA THR A 414 -15.37 19.06 12.69
C THR A 414 -16.47 20.11 12.54
N SER A 415 -16.35 21.24 13.23
CA SER A 415 -17.26 22.38 13.04
C SER A 415 -17.23 22.95 11.62
N ALA A 416 -16.13 22.71 10.87
CA ALA A 416 -15.96 23.12 9.49
C ALA A 416 -16.50 22.10 8.47
N THR A 417 -16.89 20.89 8.89
CA THR A 417 -17.49 19.88 8.01
C THR A 417 -18.76 20.43 7.39
N THR A 418 -18.84 20.39 6.06
CA THR A 418 -19.94 20.98 5.29
C THR A 418 -21.18 20.08 5.32
N SER A 419 -22.36 20.63 5.61
CA SER A 419 -23.65 19.92 5.54
C SER A 419 -24.15 19.75 4.10
N GLY A 420 -24.99 18.75 3.86
CA GLY A 420 -25.74 18.60 2.61
C GLY A 420 -25.09 17.71 1.56
N GLY A 421 -24.04 16.96 1.90
CA GLY A 421 -23.45 15.99 0.99
C GLY A 421 -24.40 14.82 0.74
N VAL A 422 -24.42 14.36 -0.51
CA VAL A 422 -25.37 13.36 -1.01
C VAL A 422 -24.64 12.15 -1.58
N LEU A 423 -24.93 10.96 -1.06
CA LEU A 423 -24.67 9.71 -1.75
C LEU A 423 -25.85 9.46 -2.70
N SER A 424 -25.60 9.52 -4.00
CA SER A 424 -26.65 9.40 -5.01
C SER A 424 -26.52 8.07 -5.75
N VAL A 425 -27.56 7.25 -5.75
CA VAL A 425 -27.59 5.90 -6.31
C VAL A 425 -28.57 5.87 -7.48
N ASP A 426 -28.06 5.58 -8.67
CA ASP A 426 -28.83 5.47 -9.91
C ASP A 426 -29.49 4.10 -10.04
N SER A 427 -28.75 3.03 -9.76
CA SER A 427 -29.31 1.69 -9.78
C SER A 427 -28.55 0.73 -8.87
N VAL A 428 -29.22 -0.34 -8.48
CA VAL A 428 -28.62 -1.50 -7.83
C VAL A 428 -29.16 -2.77 -8.45
N SER A 429 -28.31 -3.78 -8.62
CA SER A 429 -28.72 -5.09 -9.13
C SER A 429 -27.94 -6.23 -8.48
N VAL A 430 -28.61 -7.39 -8.45
CA VAL A 430 -28.02 -8.68 -8.13
C VAL A 430 -28.20 -9.57 -9.35
N SER A 431 -27.12 -10.16 -9.82
CA SER A 431 -27.13 -11.03 -10.99
C SER A 431 -26.32 -12.30 -10.72
N ARG A 432 -26.60 -13.38 -11.45
CA ARG A 432 -25.88 -14.65 -11.30
C ARG A 432 -25.44 -15.23 -12.64
N LEU A 433 -24.39 -16.03 -12.60
CA LEU A 433 -23.89 -16.82 -13.72
C LEU A 433 -23.59 -18.23 -13.22
N THR A 434 -24.24 -19.24 -13.81
CA THR A 434 -23.96 -20.65 -13.51
C THR A 434 -22.80 -21.14 -14.36
N ALA A 435 -21.90 -21.92 -13.76
CA ALA A 435 -20.78 -22.56 -14.43
C ALA A 435 -20.47 -23.94 -13.80
N GLN A 436 -19.49 -24.65 -14.35
CA GLN A 436 -19.03 -25.90 -13.76
C GLN A 436 -18.24 -25.62 -12.47
N ALA A 437 -18.60 -26.29 -11.37
CA ALA A 437 -17.88 -26.20 -10.10
C ALA A 437 -16.61 -27.06 -10.12
N ALA A 438 -15.52 -26.50 -9.61
CA ALA A 438 -14.32 -27.24 -9.23
C ALA A 438 -14.50 -27.94 -7.85
N PRO A 439 -13.58 -28.85 -7.47
CA PRO A 439 -13.55 -29.43 -6.12
C PRO A 439 -13.39 -28.34 -5.06
N GLU A 440 -14.00 -28.51 -3.89
CA GLU A 440 -13.85 -27.60 -2.74
C GLU A 440 -12.43 -27.64 -2.18
N MET A 441 -12.00 -26.50 -1.61
CA MET A 441 -10.79 -26.49 -0.81
C MET A 441 -11.01 -27.27 0.49
N SER A 442 -9.99 -28.03 0.89
CA SER A 442 -9.97 -28.73 2.18
C SER A 442 -8.61 -28.57 2.85
N ASP A 443 -8.61 -28.51 4.18
CA ASP A 443 -7.39 -28.57 4.97
C ASP A 443 -6.78 -29.97 4.92
N PRO A 444 -5.46 -30.10 4.64
CA PRO A 444 -4.75 -31.34 4.89
C PRO A 444 -4.76 -31.71 6.38
N PRO A 445 -4.73 -33.01 6.73
CA PRO A 445 -4.64 -33.44 8.13
C PRO A 445 -3.32 -32.99 8.76
N ILE A 446 -3.34 -32.71 10.07
CA ILE A 446 -2.11 -32.44 10.84
C ILE A 446 -1.29 -33.74 10.93
N PRO A 447 -0.01 -33.74 10.50
CA PRO A 447 0.87 -34.88 10.71
C PRO A 447 1.07 -35.17 12.21
N ALA A 448 0.93 -36.44 12.60
CA ALA A 448 1.07 -36.86 13.99
C ALA A 448 2.54 -37.01 14.44
N GLY A 449 2.77 -36.84 15.75
CA GLY A 449 4.06 -37.09 16.41
C GLY A 449 5.09 -35.95 16.26
N PRO A 450 6.21 -36.04 16.99
CA PRO A 450 7.29 -35.08 16.87
C PRO A 450 7.98 -35.22 15.51
N SER A 451 8.55 -34.12 15.02
CA SER A 451 9.54 -34.24 13.95
C SER A 451 10.89 -34.66 14.52
N VAL A 452 11.74 -35.26 13.70
CA VAL A 452 13.13 -35.58 14.05
C VAL A 452 14.04 -34.80 13.11
N VAL A 453 14.70 -33.79 13.65
CA VAL A 453 15.57 -32.89 12.91
C VAL A 453 17.03 -33.08 13.33
N LYS A 454 17.93 -33.22 12.36
CA LYS A 454 19.35 -33.48 12.63
C LYS A 454 20.24 -32.69 11.70
N VAL A 455 21.31 -32.12 12.27
CA VAL A 455 22.49 -31.70 11.52
C VAL A 455 23.38 -32.94 11.37
N THR A 456 23.64 -33.36 10.14
CA THR A 456 24.47 -34.55 9.85
C THR A 456 25.56 -34.21 8.87
N GLY A 457 26.64 -35.00 8.83
CA GLY A 457 27.75 -34.80 7.91
C GLY A 457 29.05 -34.45 8.63
N THR A 458 30.00 -33.92 7.86
CA THR A 458 31.37 -33.60 8.31
C THR A 458 31.82 -32.25 7.74
N GLN A 459 33.01 -31.78 8.09
CA GLN A 459 33.56 -30.49 7.67
C GLN A 459 33.37 -30.23 6.17
N GLY A 460 32.61 -29.19 5.83
CA GLY A 460 32.35 -28.79 4.44
C GLY A 460 31.29 -29.63 3.71
N ASN A 461 30.66 -30.60 4.37
CA ASN A 461 29.65 -31.49 3.80
C ASN A 461 28.56 -31.84 4.82
N TRP A 462 28.01 -30.81 5.48
CA TRP A 462 26.85 -30.92 6.36
C TRP A 462 25.54 -30.82 5.59
N ARG A 463 24.49 -31.38 6.20
CA ARG A 463 23.10 -31.25 5.77
C ARG A 463 22.18 -31.21 6.99
N LEU A 464 21.10 -30.45 6.88
CA LEU A 464 19.96 -30.59 7.77
C LEU A 464 19.06 -31.69 7.22
N THR A 465 18.49 -32.52 8.10
CA THR A 465 17.48 -33.50 7.72
C THR A 465 16.26 -33.37 8.60
N VAL A 466 15.07 -33.50 8.02
CA VAL A 466 13.77 -33.57 8.70
C VAL A 466 13.18 -34.94 8.44
N ASN A 467 12.93 -35.72 9.50
CA ASN A 467 12.44 -37.10 9.43
C ASN A 467 13.30 -37.98 8.48
N GLY A 468 14.61 -37.76 8.48
CA GLY A 468 15.59 -38.45 7.63
C GLY A 468 15.71 -37.93 6.19
N ALA A 469 14.80 -37.06 5.73
CA ALA A 469 14.88 -36.45 4.41
C ALA A 469 15.75 -35.18 4.43
N PRO A 470 16.58 -34.89 3.40
CA PRO A 470 17.33 -33.65 3.31
C PRO A 470 16.42 -32.42 3.37
N TRP A 471 16.87 -31.38 4.07
CA TRP A 471 16.15 -30.14 4.23
C TRP A 471 17.07 -28.96 3.98
N GLN A 472 16.76 -28.14 2.98
CA GLN A 472 17.36 -26.82 2.82
C GLN A 472 16.37 -25.80 3.34
N VAL A 473 16.80 -24.92 4.25
CA VAL A 473 15.94 -23.87 4.81
C VAL A 473 15.65 -22.84 3.71
N LYS A 474 14.45 -22.93 3.12
CA LYS A 474 13.87 -21.93 2.22
C LYS A 474 12.85 -21.15 3.03
N GLY A 475 13.34 -20.16 3.76
CA GLY A 475 12.59 -19.58 4.86
C GLY A 475 12.21 -18.12 4.70
N MET A 476 11.23 -17.72 5.52
CA MET A 476 10.86 -16.33 5.78
C MET A 476 10.71 -16.11 7.29
N THR A 477 11.06 -14.94 7.81
CA THR A 477 10.58 -14.57 9.14
C THR A 477 9.08 -14.26 9.09
N TYR A 478 8.35 -14.63 10.14
CA TYR A 478 6.88 -14.58 10.19
C TYR A 478 6.40 -13.45 11.12
N GLY A 479 5.79 -12.42 10.55
CA GLY A 479 5.24 -11.26 11.25
C GLY A 479 3.75 -11.30 11.60
N PRO A 480 2.85 -12.03 10.88
CA PRO A 480 1.44 -12.04 11.26
C PRO A 480 1.19 -12.61 12.67
N PRO A 481 0.03 -12.33 13.28
CA PRO A 481 -0.35 -12.97 14.54
C PRO A 481 -0.32 -14.50 14.44
N GLN A 482 0.27 -15.19 15.44
CA GLN A 482 0.41 -16.65 15.41
C GLN A 482 -0.95 -17.36 15.38
N GLY A 483 -1.96 -16.80 16.06
CA GLY A 483 -3.34 -17.31 16.05
C GLY A 483 -4.06 -17.19 14.71
N ALA A 484 -3.54 -16.40 13.77
CA ALA A 484 -4.10 -16.19 12.44
C ALA A 484 -3.41 -17.01 11.34
N ALA A 485 -2.56 -17.99 11.71
CA ALA A 485 -1.74 -18.77 10.79
C ALA A 485 -2.48 -19.37 9.59
N ASP A 486 -3.73 -19.79 9.76
CA ASP A 486 -4.51 -20.45 8.70
C ASP A 486 -4.74 -19.54 7.48
N GLY A 487 -4.78 -18.22 7.68
CA GLY A 487 -4.90 -17.23 6.60
C GLY A 487 -3.59 -16.94 5.85
N TYR A 488 -2.45 -17.49 6.28
CA TYR A 488 -1.14 -17.13 5.73
C TYR A 488 -0.29 -18.34 5.27
N MET A 489 -0.45 -19.52 5.89
CA MET A 489 0.41 -20.67 5.58
C MET A 489 0.31 -21.14 4.13
N ARG A 490 -0.88 -21.06 3.51
CA ARG A 490 -1.06 -21.40 2.10
C ARG A 490 -0.30 -20.44 1.18
N ASP A 491 -0.29 -19.16 1.51
CA ASP A 491 0.44 -18.14 0.74
C ASP A 491 1.96 -18.36 0.83
N LEU A 492 2.47 -18.64 2.03
CA LEU A 492 3.86 -19.00 2.26
C LEU A 492 4.25 -20.29 1.50
N ALA A 493 3.41 -21.32 1.55
CA ALA A 493 3.63 -22.55 0.78
C ALA A 493 3.66 -22.27 -0.73
N ASN A 494 2.75 -21.44 -1.25
CA ASN A 494 2.70 -21.02 -2.65
C ASN A 494 3.90 -20.16 -3.08
N MET A 495 4.51 -19.45 -2.13
CA MET A 495 5.78 -18.74 -2.28
C MET A 495 6.98 -19.71 -2.31
N GLY A 496 6.78 -21.00 -2.01
CA GLY A 496 7.84 -22.01 -1.93
C GLY A 496 8.59 -22.00 -0.59
N VAL A 497 8.05 -21.31 0.41
CA VAL A 497 8.58 -21.32 1.77
C VAL A 497 8.31 -22.70 2.38
N ASN A 498 9.36 -23.29 2.94
CA ASN A 498 9.24 -24.51 3.73
C ASN A 498 9.53 -24.25 5.21
N THR A 499 10.09 -23.10 5.57
CA THR A 499 10.48 -22.79 6.95
C THR A 499 10.04 -21.38 7.32
N ILE A 500 9.43 -21.19 8.49
CA ILE A 500 9.23 -19.88 9.07
C ILE A 500 10.05 -19.70 10.35
N ARG A 501 10.39 -18.46 10.70
CA ARG A 501 11.01 -18.12 11.99
C ARG A 501 10.13 -17.17 12.78
N ILE A 502 9.96 -17.47 14.06
CA ILE A 502 9.35 -16.60 15.07
C ILE A 502 10.38 -16.28 16.15
N TRP A 503 10.28 -15.12 16.80
CA TRP A 503 11.24 -14.70 17.85
C TRP A 503 10.91 -15.24 19.25
N GLY A 504 9.67 -15.69 19.47
CA GLY A 504 9.23 -16.20 20.76
C GLY A 504 7.89 -16.94 20.65
N PRO A 505 7.65 -17.96 21.51
CA PRO A 505 6.35 -18.59 21.59
C PRO A 505 5.34 -17.71 22.35
N ASP A 506 4.08 -17.83 21.97
CA ASP A 506 2.90 -17.29 22.65
C ASP A 506 1.85 -18.39 22.86
N ALA A 507 0.65 -18.02 23.35
CA ALA A 507 -0.43 -18.97 23.59
C ALA A 507 -0.94 -19.68 22.31
N ALA A 508 -0.72 -19.08 21.14
CA ALA A 508 -1.16 -19.59 19.84
C ALA A 508 -0.08 -20.39 19.09
N THR A 509 1.17 -20.42 19.57
CA THR A 509 2.26 -21.21 18.96
C THR A 509 1.92 -22.68 18.71
N PRO A 510 1.20 -23.41 19.59
CA PRO A 510 0.74 -24.76 19.28
C PRO A 510 -0.06 -24.84 17.97
N SER A 511 -0.99 -23.91 17.78
CA SER A 511 -1.83 -23.83 16.56
C SER A 511 -1.01 -23.43 15.34
N LEU A 512 -0.05 -22.50 15.49
CA LEU A 512 0.88 -22.13 14.43
C LEU A 512 1.68 -23.34 13.93
N LEU A 513 2.26 -24.11 14.85
CA LEU A 513 3.06 -25.31 14.51
C LEU A 513 2.21 -26.37 13.82
N ASP A 514 1.01 -26.63 14.34
CA ASP A 514 0.08 -27.60 13.76
C ASP A 514 -0.35 -27.15 12.36
N THR A 515 -0.70 -25.87 12.19
CA THR A 515 -1.10 -25.31 10.88
C THR A 515 0.04 -25.31 9.88
N ALA A 516 1.24 -24.87 10.25
CA ALA A 516 2.42 -24.91 9.40
C ALA A 516 2.71 -26.34 8.91
N SER A 517 2.63 -27.33 9.81
CA SER A 517 2.92 -28.73 9.48
C SER A 517 1.97 -29.33 8.43
N ARG A 518 0.70 -28.92 8.40
CA ARG A 518 -0.29 -29.35 7.38
C ARG A 518 0.16 -28.97 5.96
N TYR A 519 0.86 -27.85 5.82
CA TYR A 519 1.36 -27.34 4.54
C TYR A 519 2.82 -27.69 4.28
N GLY A 520 3.40 -28.62 5.06
CA GLY A 520 4.79 -29.02 4.92
C GLY A 520 5.78 -27.94 5.35
N ILE A 521 5.34 -26.97 6.16
CA ILE A 521 6.19 -25.88 6.69
C ILE A 521 6.66 -26.25 8.11
N LYS A 522 7.91 -25.91 8.41
CA LYS A 522 8.53 -26.04 9.74
C LYS A 522 8.82 -24.67 10.36
N VAL A 523 9.00 -24.62 11.68
CA VAL A 523 9.17 -23.39 12.44
C VAL A 523 10.49 -23.43 13.21
N ILE A 524 11.34 -22.44 12.96
CA ILE A 524 12.42 -22.06 13.87
C ILE A 524 11.77 -21.32 15.03
N VAL A 525 11.80 -21.93 16.22
CA VAL A 525 11.16 -21.37 17.41
C VAL A 525 12.21 -20.59 18.20
N GLY A 526 12.12 -19.26 18.13
CA GLY A 526 12.91 -18.36 18.95
C GLY A 526 12.59 -18.50 20.44
N LEU A 527 13.61 -18.37 21.26
CA LEU A 527 13.57 -18.47 22.72
C LEU A 527 14.22 -17.21 23.27
N TRP A 528 13.40 -16.19 23.51
CA TRP A 528 13.86 -14.83 23.82
C TRP A 528 14.73 -14.78 25.08
N LEU A 529 15.79 -13.97 25.02
CA LEU A 529 16.67 -13.64 26.14
C LEU A 529 16.85 -12.11 26.20
N ASN A 530 16.94 -11.57 27.41
CA ASN A 530 16.96 -10.13 27.65
C ASN A 530 18.33 -9.53 27.30
N HIS A 531 18.34 -8.51 26.45
CA HIS A 531 19.55 -7.81 26.01
C HIS A 531 20.32 -7.09 27.13
N GLY A 532 19.61 -6.56 28.13
CA GLY A 532 20.20 -5.76 29.22
C GLY A 532 20.57 -6.55 30.48
N ALA A 533 20.28 -7.85 30.52
CA ALA A 533 20.49 -8.66 31.72
C ALA A 533 21.97 -8.79 32.11
N ASP A 534 22.24 -8.91 33.41
CA ASP A 534 23.58 -9.19 33.92
C ASP A 534 23.85 -10.70 33.91
N TYR A 535 24.30 -11.22 32.77
CA TYR A 535 24.62 -12.65 32.64
C TYR A 535 25.79 -13.11 33.52
N VAL A 536 26.60 -12.20 34.06
CA VAL A 536 27.69 -12.52 34.99
C VAL A 536 27.10 -12.80 36.37
N ASN A 537 26.33 -11.85 36.90
CA ASN A 537 25.97 -11.83 38.33
C ASN A 537 24.51 -12.22 38.63
N ASP A 538 23.59 -12.07 37.67
CA ASP A 538 22.16 -12.31 37.90
C ASP A 538 21.79 -13.79 37.74
N ALA A 539 22.10 -14.57 38.78
CA ALA A 539 21.75 -15.98 38.84
C ALA A 539 20.23 -16.23 38.88
N ALA A 540 19.45 -15.27 39.41
CA ALA A 540 18.00 -15.39 39.52
C ALA A 540 17.36 -15.29 38.14
N TYR A 541 17.73 -14.28 37.34
CA TYR A 541 17.30 -14.15 35.95
C TYR A 541 17.67 -15.39 35.13
N LYS A 542 18.92 -15.83 35.17
CA LYS A 542 19.38 -17.01 34.42
C LYS A 542 18.59 -18.27 34.80
N SER A 543 18.31 -18.48 36.08
CA SER A 543 17.52 -19.62 36.54
C SER A 543 16.08 -19.56 36.04
N ALA A 544 15.44 -18.39 36.12
CA ALA A 544 14.08 -18.17 35.64
C ALA A 544 13.98 -18.34 34.12
N ALA A 545 14.83 -17.66 33.35
CA ALA A 545 14.87 -17.74 31.90
C ALA A 545 15.09 -19.18 31.39
N ARG A 546 16.01 -19.92 32.01
CA ARG A 546 16.23 -21.33 31.68
C ARG A 546 15.00 -22.20 31.98
N ALA A 547 14.32 -21.97 33.11
CA ALA A 547 13.10 -22.70 33.46
C ALA A 547 11.96 -22.43 32.47
N ASP A 548 11.76 -21.17 32.09
CA ASP A 548 10.73 -20.76 31.13
C ASP A 548 11.00 -21.33 29.74
N ILE A 549 12.26 -21.31 29.29
CA ILE A 549 12.68 -21.93 28.03
C ILE A 549 12.40 -23.43 28.05
N LEU A 550 12.79 -24.14 29.11
CA LEU A 550 12.54 -25.59 29.21
C LEU A 550 11.05 -25.92 29.28
N LYS A 551 10.24 -25.05 29.89
CA LYS A 551 8.79 -25.19 29.86
C LYS A 551 8.27 -25.10 28.42
N ALA A 552 8.66 -24.05 27.68
CA ALA A 552 8.26 -23.88 26.29
C ALA A 552 8.70 -25.06 25.40
N VAL A 553 9.95 -25.55 25.55
CA VAL A 553 10.43 -26.73 24.82
C VAL A 553 9.60 -27.96 25.15
N ASN A 554 9.32 -28.23 26.42
CA ASN A 554 8.52 -29.41 26.80
C ASN A 554 7.08 -29.34 26.28
N ASP A 555 6.49 -28.15 26.23
CA ASP A 555 5.12 -27.93 25.73
C ASP A 555 5.02 -28.12 24.20
N LEU A 556 6.12 -27.91 23.47
CA LEU A 556 6.10 -27.79 22.01
C LEU A 556 6.88 -28.88 21.25
N LYS A 557 7.89 -29.53 21.86
CA LYS A 557 8.77 -30.54 21.21
C LYS A 557 8.04 -31.71 20.56
N GLY A 558 6.83 -32.02 21.06
CA GLY A 558 5.99 -33.11 20.55
C GLY A 558 5.33 -32.81 19.21
N ARG A 559 5.47 -31.58 18.68
CA ARG A 559 4.75 -31.10 17.50
C ARG A 559 5.55 -31.26 16.23
N GLN A 560 4.88 -31.66 15.16
CA GLN A 560 5.52 -31.89 13.88
C GLN A 560 6.06 -30.59 13.27
N GLY A 561 5.45 -29.44 13.57
CA GLY A 561 5.88 -28.14 13.04
C GLY A 561 7.26 -27.66 13.50
N VAL A 562 7.86 -28.19 14.58
CA VAL A 562 9.15 -27.68 15.10
C VAL A 562 10.29 -28.05 14.14
N LEU A 563 11.16 -27.08 13.79
CA LEU A 563 12.40 -27.33 13.06
C LEU A 563 13.60 -27.41 14.03
N LEU A 564 13.81 -26.35 14.79
CA LEU A 564 14.95 -26.17 15.71
C LEU A 564 14.64 -25.05 16.72
N TRP A 565 15.43 -25.01 17.79
CA TRP A 565 15.34 -24.01 18.86
C TRP A 565 16.41 -22.92 18.68
N ASP A 566 16.01 -21.65 18.66
CA ASP A 566 16.92 -20.50 18.49
C ASP A 566 17.00 -19.69 19.80
N VAL A 567 18.09 -19.84 20.54
CA VAL A 567 18.27 -19.30 21.89
C VAL A 567 18.82 -17.88 21.83
N GLY A 568 17.96 -16.90 22.13
CA GLY A 568 18.25 -15.48 22.06
C GLY A 568 18.32 -14.93 20.62
N ASN A 569 18.26 -13.60 20.53
CA ASN A 569 18.38 -12.85 19.29
C ASN A 569 19.14 -11.55 19.56
N GLU A 570 20.32 -11.37 18.97
CA GLU A 570 21.09 -10.11 18.97
C GLU A 570 21.58 -9.64 20.35
N VAL A 571 21.69 -10.54 21.32
CA VAL A 571 22.07 -10.21 22.69
C VAL A 571 23.50 -9.70 22.78
N ILE A 572 24.46 -10.28 22.04
CA ILE A 572 25.87 -9.88 22.08
C ILE A 572 26.05 -8.49 21.46
N LEU A 573 25.35 -8.20 20.35
CA LEU A 573 25.39 -6.88 19.72
C LEU A 573 24.82 -5.81 20.65
N GLU A 574 23.59 -6.03 21.14
CA GLU A 574 22.82 -5.02 21.87
C GLU A 574 23.39 -4.67 23.26
N MET A 575 24.19 -5.56 23.87
CA MET A 575 24.80 -5.31 25.20
C MET A 575 25.55 -3.98 25.30
N GLN A 576 26.16 -3.51 24.21
CA GLN A 576 26.91 -2.25 24.20
C GLN A 576 26.00 -1.00 24.30
N ASN A 577 24.71 -1.14 24.02
CA ASN A 577 23.74 -0.06 24.02
C ASN A 577 23.20 0.28 25.43
N TYR A 578 23.65 -0.46 26.46
CA TYR A 578 23.20 -0.31 27.86
C TYR A 578 24.11 0.58 28.72
N GLY A 579 24.98 1.40 28.10
CA GLY A 579 25.81 2.38 28.82
C GLY A 579 26.86 1.74 29.76
N LEU A 580 27.24 0.50 29.50
CA LEU A 580 28.20 -0.26 30.31
C LEU A 580 29.64 0.05 29.90
N ALA A 581 30.58 -0.07 30.85
CA ALA A 581 32.00 0.00 30.53
C ALA A 581 32.42 -1.16 29.61
N ALA A 582 33.38 -0.92 28.71
CA ALA A 582 33.72 -1.88 27.65
C ALA A 582 34.19 -3.25 28.17
N ASP A 583 34.91 -3.27 29.30
CA ASP A 583 35.34 -4.49 29.98
C ASP A 583 34.16 -5.26 30.59
N VAL A 584 33.15 -4.56 31.10
CA VAL A 584 31.89 -5.17 31.58
C VAL A 584 31.08 -5.75 30.43
N VAL A 585 30.98 -5.04 29.30
CA VAL A 585 30.33 -5.56 28.08
C VAL A 585 31.00 -6.86 27.65
N GLU A 586 32.32 -6.89 27.55
CA GLU A 586 33.07 -8.07 27.13
C GLU A 586 32.87 -9.25 28.09
N ALA A 587 32.93 -9.02 29.41
CA ALA A 587 32.64 -10.04 30.41
C ALA A 587 31.22 -10.61 30.28
N ARG A 588 30.22 -9.74 30.01
CA ARG A 588 28.83 -10.16 29.80
C ARG A 588 28.62 -10.94 28.51
N ARG A 589 29.29 -10.60 27.41
CA ARG A 589 29.25 -11.37 26.15
C ARG A 589 29.74 -12.80 26.34
N VAL A 590 30.87 -12.97 27.03
CA VAL A 590 31.40 -14.28 27.41
C VAL A 590 30.45 -15.05 28.33
N ALA A 591 29.89 -14.39 29.35
CA ALA A 591 28.96 -15.01 30.28
C ALA A 591 27.64 -15.44 29.60
N TYR A 592 27.14 -14.62 28.68
CA TYR A 592 25.98 -14.95 27.85
C TYR A 592 26.24 -16.18 26.98
N ALA A 593 27.37 -16.25 26.28
CA ALA A 593 27.70 -17.42 25.45
C ALA A 593 27.78 -18.71 26.28
N LYS A 594 28.32 -18.66 27.51
CA LYS A 594 28.30 -19.80 28.45
C LYS A 594 26.88 -20.18 28.85
N PHE A 595 26.03 -19.20 29.14
CA PHE A 595 24.64 -19.45 29.50
C PHE A 595 23.81 -20.03 28.34
N VAL A 596 24.07 -19.59 27.11
CA VAL A 596 23.52 -20.21 25.89
C VAL A 596 23.89 -21.70 25.83
N ASN A 597 25.12 -22.07 26.18
CA ASN A 597 25.52 -23.48 26.25
C ASN A 597 24.75 -24.26 27.33
N GLU A 598 24.60 -23.68 28.52
CA GLU A 598 23.83 -24.29 29.62
C GLU A 598 22.38 -24.56 29.21
N ILE A 599 21.79 -23.67 28.43
CA ILE A 599 20.45 -23.85 27.84
C ILE A 599 20.49 -24.93 26.76
N ALA A 600 21.45 -24.91 25.83
CA ALA A 600 21.55 -25.90 24.75
C ALA A 600 21.64 -27.34 25.29
N VAL A 601 22.51 -27.59 26.27
CA VAL A 601 22.63 -28.88 26.96
C VAL A 601 21.30 -29.29 27.59
N ALA A 602 20.61 -28.34 28.22
CA ALA A 602 19.33 -28.60 28.86
C ALA A 602 18.22 -28.95 27.85
N ILE A 603 18.19 -28.24 26.72
CA ILE A 603 17.26 -28.49 25.63
C ILE A 603 17.53 -29.87 25.03
N HIS A 604 18.77 -30.24 24.74
CA HIS A 604 19.09 -31.58 24.20
C HIS A 604 18.66 -32.71 25.14
N ALA A 605 18.78 -32.51 26.46
CA ALA A 605 18.31 -33.48 27.44
C ALA A 605 16.77 -33.59 27.45
N ALA A 606 16.05 -32.48 27.25
CA ALA A 606 14.60 -32.45 27.21
C ALA A 606 14.02 -32.90 25.86
N ASP A 607 14.67 -32.54 24.76
CA ASP A 607 14.27 -32.72 23.38
C ASP A 607 15.47 -33.17 22.54
N PRO A 608 15.74 -34.48 22.49
CA PRO A 608 16.82 -35.02 21.67
C PRO A 608 16.48 -34.99 20.19
N ASN A 609 15.30 -34.55 19.76
CA ASN A 609 14.85 -34.63 18.38
C ASN A 609 15.14 -33.38 17.56
N HIS A 610 15.47 -32.24 18.16
CA HIS A 610 15.65 -30.98 17.43
C HIS A 610 17.01 -30.31 17.72
N PRO A 611 17.65 -29.67 16.73
CA PRO A 611 18.86 -28.89 16.92
C PRO A 611 18.63 -27.62 17.75
N VAL A 612 19.70 -27.08 18.31
CA VAL A 612 19.76 -25.80 19.01
C VAL A 612 20.77 -24.86 18.34
N THR A 613 20.39 -23.61 18.14
CA THR A 613 21.23 -22.51 17.64
C THR A 613 21.09 -21.28 18.53
N SER A 614 21.87 -20.23 18.27
CA SER A 614 21.73 -18.89 18.86
C SER A 614 22.08 -17.85 17.80
N THR A 615 21.26 -16.79 17.73
CA THR A 615 21.30 -15.80 16.66
C THR A 615 21.82 -14.45 17.13
N ASP A 616 22.69 -13.82 16.34
CA ASP A 616 23.15 -12.44 16.55
C ASP A 616 23.29 -11.66 15.23
N ALA A 617 23.35 -10.33 15.29
CA ALA A 617 23.30 -9.43 14.13
C ALA A 617 24.67 -9.13 13.50
N TYR A 618 25.59 -10.07 13.60
CA TYR A 618 26.91 -10.05 12.96
C TYR A 618 27.67 -11.36 13.24
N THR A 619 28.64 -11.69 12.39
CA THR A 619 29.43 -12.93 12.46
C THR A 619 30.43 -12.98 13.61
N HIS A 620 30.87 -11.83 14.15
CA HIS A 620 31.89 -11.82 15.21
C HIS A 620 31.34 -12.35 16.54
N ALA A 621 30.02 -12.41 16.72
CA ALA A 621 29.38 -13.17 17.81
C ALA A 621 29.86 -14.65 17.87
N TRP A 622 30.18 -15.25 16.73
CA TRP A 622 30.66 -16.63 16.68
C TRP A 622 32.02 -16.84 17.37
N THR A 623 32.82 -15.78 17.55
CA THR A 623 34.08 -15.86 18.30
C THR A 623 33.86 -16.14 19.79
N TYR A 624 32.69 -15.76 20.33
CA TYR A 624 32.27 -16.09 21.70
C TYR A 624 31.67 -17.50 21.78
N TYR A 625 30.82 -17.87 20.81
CA TYR A 625 30.18 -19.19 20.81
C TYR A 625 31.18 -20.33 20.57
N LYS A 626 32.21 -20.13 19.75
CA LYS A 626 33.19 -21.18 19.44
C LYS A 626 33.87 -21.78 20.71
N PRO A 627 34.40 -20.98 21.66
CA PRO A 627 34.98 -21.51 22.90
C PRO A 627 33.97 -21.73 24.04
N HIS A 628 32.78 -21.12 24.02
CA HIS A 628 31.89 -21.09 25.18
C HIS A 628 30.51 -21.73 24.98
N ALA A 629 30.12 -22.00 23.73
CA ALA A 629 28.88 -22.70 23.37
C ALA A 629 29.11 -23.92 22.46
N PRO A 630 29.96 -24.89 22.88
CA PRO A 630 30.26 -26.08 22.09
C PRO A 630 29.04 -26.98 21.82
N ASP A 631 27.95 -26.87 22.58
CA ASP A 631 26.75 -27.70 22.41
C ASP A 631 25.72 -27.12 21.42
N LEU A 632 25.97 -25.95 20.79
CA LEU A 632 25.13 -25.53 19.65
C LEU A 632 25.29 -26.48 18.46
N ASP A 633 24.22 -26.88 17.79
CA ASP A 633 24.33 -27.80 16.64
C ASP A 633 24.78 -27.09 15.35
N LEU A 634 24.47 -25.80 15.25
CA LEU A 634 24.84 -24.92 14.15
C LEU A 634 25.01 -23.48 14.64
N LEU A 635 25.58 -22.62 13.80
CA LEU A 635 25.65 -21.18 14.02
C LEU A 635 24.49 -20.48 13.30
N ALA A 636 24.04 -19.34 13.81
CA ALA A 636 23.08 -18.48 13.14
C ALA A 636 23.55 -17.02 13.12
N VAL A 637 23.05 -16.24 12.18
CA VAL A 637 23.39 -14.82 12.03
C VAL A 637 22.26 -14.08 11.33
N ASN A 638 22.00 -12.85 11.76
CA ASN A 638 21.23 -11.86 11.01
C ASN A 638 22.21 -11.01 10.21
N SER A 639 22.01 -10.90 8.89
CA SER A 639 22.90 -10.14 8.00
C SER A 639 22.13 -9.66 6.77
N TYR A 640 22.25 -8.37 6.47
CA TYR A 640 21.46 -7.68 5.46
C TYR A 640 22.33 -7.31 4.24
N GLY A 641 22.73 -6.05 4.10
CA GLY A 641 23.51 -5.57 2.96
C GLY A 641 24.89 -6.23 2.81
N ALA A 642 25.52 -6.64 3.91
CA ALA A 642 26.86 -7.25 3.95
C ALA A 642 26.89 -8.79 3.95
N ILE A 643 25.95 -9.45 3.28
CA ILE A 643 25.74 -10.91 3.35
C ILE A 643 26.94 -11.76 2.87
N ASP A 644 27.78 -11.24 1.98
CA ASP A 644 28.96 -11.90 1.44
C ASP A 644 30.06 -12.09 2.49
N THR A 645 30.05 -11.27 3.54
CA THR A 645 30.99 -11.38 4.65
C THR A 645 30.76 -12.66 5.46
N VAL A 646 29.54 -13.19 5.50
CA VAL A 646 29.18 -14.37 6.31
C VAL A 646 30.04 -15.59 5.97
N LYS A 647 30.15 -15.91 4.67
CA LYS A 647 31.00 -17.01 4.20
C LYS A 647 32.48 -16.77 4.51
N ARG A 648 32.96 -15.56 4.26
CA ARG A 648 34.37 -15.19 4.47
C ARG A 648 34.74 -15.32 5.94
N ASP A 649 33.91 -14.80 6.83
CA ASP A 649 34.17 -14.77 8.26
C ASP A 649 34.05 -16.19 8.85
N TRP A 650 33.17 -17.04 8.32
CA TRP A 650 33.14 -18.46 8.67
C TRP A 650 34.47 -19.16 8.37
N ILE A 651 35.03 -18.92 7.17
CA ILE A 651 36.31 -19.49 6.74
C ILE A 651 37.46 -18.94 7.60
N ALA A 652 37.53 -17.61 7.73
CA ALA A 652 38.59 -16.93 8.46
C ALA A 652 38.60 -17.28 9.96
N GLY A 653 37.41 -17.43 10.56
CA GLY A 653 37.24 -17.86 11.95
C GLY A 653 37.54 -19.34 12.19
N GLY A 654 37.78 -20.13 11.13
CA GLY A 654 38.06 -21.56 11.22
C GLY A 654 36.95 -22.32 11.95
N HIS A 655 35.70 -22.02 11.63
CA HIS A 655 34.53 -22.63 12.27
C HIS A 655 34.32 -24.07 11.77
N THR A 656 33.79 -24.92 12.64
CA THR A 656 33.62 -26.37 12.40
C THR A 656 32.18 -26.83 12.54
N LYS A 657 31.25 -25.88 12.50
CA LYS A 657 29.80 -26.11 12.50
C LYS A 657 29.18 -25.44 11.27
N PRO A 658 28.13 -26.01 10.68
CA PRO A 658 27.40 -25.33 9.62
C PRO A 658 26.67 -24.09 10.18
N TYR A 659 26.11 -23.28 9.29
CA TYR A 659 25.33 -22.11 9.70
C TYR A 659 24.04 -21.94 8.90
N ILE A 660 23.10 -21.17 9.45
CA ILE A 660 21.93 -20.63 8.74
C ILE A 660 21.94 -19.11 8.82
N LEU A 661 21.35 -18.46 7.81
CA LEU A 661 20.96 -17.06 7.92
C LEU A 661 19.56 -17.02 8.55
N THR A 662 19.40 -16.30 9.66
CA THR A 662 18.12 -16.21 10.37
C THR A 662 17.33 -14.94 10.03
N GLU A 663 18.01 -13.91 9.54
CA GLU A 663 17.41 -12.73 8.92
C GLU A 663 18.35 -12.21 7.82
N GLY A 664 17.79 -11.83 6.68
CA GLY A 664 18.50 -11.07 5.67
C GLY A 664 17.65 -10.74 4.47
N GLY A 665 18.18 -9.89 3.60
CA GLY A 665 17.42 -9.31 2.50
C GLY A 665 18.08 -8.00 2.05
N PRO A 666 17.28 -6.95 1.72
CA PRO A 666 17.84 -5.67 1.32
C PRO A 666 18.58 -4.97 2.47
N ALA A 667 19.44 -4.01 2.10
CA ALA A 667 20.22 -3.22 3.05
C ALA A 667 19.32 -2.49 4.07
N GLY A 668 19.69 -2.56 5.34
CA GLY A 668 19.05 -1.81 6.42
C GLY A 668 19.38 -0.32 6.37
N GLU A 669 18.65 0.49 7.14
CA GLU A 669 18.86 1.95 7.15
C GLU A 669 20.24 2.38 7.65
N TRP A 670 20.88 1.55 8.45
CA TRP A 670 22.24 1.75 8.97
C TRP A 670 23.34 1.43 7.95
N GLU A 671 22.99 0.84 6.81
CA GLU A 671 23.94 0.41 5.77
C GLU A 671 23.93 1.31 4.53
N VAL A 672 23.01 2.29 4.46
CA VAL A 672 22.83 3.16 3.30
C VAL A 672 23.33 4.58 3.56
N PRO A 673 23.84 5.29 2.55
CA PRO A 673 24.21 6.70 2.70
C PRO A 673 22.96 7.57 2.95
N ASN A 674 23.18 8.77 3.47
CA ASN A 674 22.12 9.76 3.57
C ASN A 674 21.79 10.38 2.20
N ASP A 675 20.53 10.79 2.02
CA ASP A 675 20.06 11.52 0.85
C ASP A 675 20.28 13.04 0.97
N VAL A 676 19.74 13.81 0.02
CA VAL A 676 19.88 15.28 -0.05
C VAL A 676 19.33 16.02 1.19
N ASN A 677 18.43 15.41 1.94
CA ASN A 677 17.87 15.97 3.16
C ASN A 677 18.58 15.49 4.44
N GLY A 678 19.63 14.66 4.31
CA GLY A 678 20.46 14.20 5.42
C GLY A 678 19.90 12.98 6.16
N VAL A 679 18.94 12.25 5.58
CA VAL A 679 18.34 11.04 6.16
C VAL A 679 18.67 9.80 5.31
N PRO A 680 18.66 8.57 5.86
CA PRO A 680 19.02 7.37 5.12
C PRO A 680 18.26 7.22 3.78
N ALA A 681 19.02 7.09 2.69
CA ALA A 681 18.51 6.95 1.34
C ALA A 681 17.97 5.52 1.14
N GLU A 682 16.66 5.37 1.34
CA GLU A 682 16.01 4.06 1.25
C GLU A 682 16.09 3.51 -0.18
N PRO A 683 16.51 2.24 -0.35
CA PRO A 683 16.57 1.62 -1.66
C PRO A 683 15.20 1.61 -2.35
N SER A 684 15.20 1.80 -3.67
CA SER A 684 13.98 1.62 -4.49
C SER A 684 13.39 0.22 -4.35
N ASP A 685 12.12 0.05 -4.69
CA ASP A 685 11.47 -1.27 -4.59
C ASP A 685 12.18 -2.34 -5.47
N ALA A 686 12.67 -1.93 -6.65
CA ALA A 686 13.46 -2.77 -7.54
C ALA A 686 14.85 -3.12 -6.96
N ALA A 687 15.48 -2.20 -6.23
CA ALA A 687 16.72 -2.49 -5.50
C ALA A 687 16.46 -3.46 -4.35
N LYS A 688 15.33 -3.32 -3.63
CA LYS A 688 14.94 -4.25 -2.56
C LYS A 688 14.70 -5.67 -3.09
N LYS A 689 13.96 -5.80 -4.20
CA LYS A 689 13.79 -7.05 -4.98
C LYS A 689 15.13 -7.74 -5.26
N SER A 690 16.11 -6.95 -5.70
CA SER A 690 17.47 -7.44 -5.99
C SER A 690 18.21 -7.88 -4.72
N GLY A 691 18.04 -7.16 -3.62
CA GLY A 691 18.63 -7.50 -2.31
C GLY A 691 18.22 -8.88 -1.79
N TYR A 692 16.93 -9.24 -1.91
CA TYR A 692 16.46 -10.59 -1.56
C TYR A 692 17.11 -11.70 -2.38
N THR A 693 17.19 -11.49 -3.69
CA THR A 693 17.81 -12.45 -4.62
C THR A 693 19.30 -12.60 -4.32
N TYR A 694 19.97 -11.48 -4.05
CA TYR A 694 21.38 -11.44 -3.68
C TYR A 694 21.63 -12.20 -2.36
N ALA A 695 20.85 -11.95 -1.31
CA ALA A 695 20.97 -12.64 -0.03
C ALA A 695 20.82 -14.17 -0.18
N TRP A 696 19.79 -14.62 -0.90
CA TRP A 696 19.59 -16.04 -1.16
C TRP A 696 20.75 -16.69 -1.91
N ASN A 697 21.24 -16.04 -2.97
CA ASN A 697 22.34 -16.55 -3.79
C ASN A 697 23.67 -16.60 -3.00
N ALA A 698 23.93 -15.60 -2.16
CA ALA A 698 25.13 -15.56 -1.34
C ALA A 698 25.16 -16.71 -0.33
N ILE A 699 24.03 -16.97 0.35
CA ILE A 699 23.91 -18.07 1.31
C ILE A 699 23.99 -19.43 0.62
N THR A 700 23.25 -19.64 -0.47
CA THR A 700 23.29 -20.91 -1.21
C THR A 700 24.61 -21.15 -1.94
N GLY A 701 25.45 -20.11 -2.11
CA GLY A 701 26.82 -20.17 -2.63
C GLY A 701 27.86 -20.79 -1.67
N HIS A 702 27.44 -21.33 -0.53
CA HIS A 702 28.30 -22.08 0.40
C HIS A 702 27.75 -23.49 0.67
N PRO A 703 27.66 -24.35 -0.36
CA PRO A 703 27.04 -25.66 -0.26
C PRO A 703 27.77 -26.53 0.76
N GLY A 704 27.01 -27.34 1.49
CA GLY A 704 27.57 -28.21 2.52
C GLY A 704 27.99 -27.49 3.80
N VAL A 705 27.85 -26.17 3.90
CA VAL A 705 28.13 -25.37 5.11
C VAL A 705 26.96 -24.49 5.49
N ALA A 706 26.46 -23.67 4.56
CA ALA A 706 25.23 -22.94 4.74
C ALA A 706 24.02 -23.86 4.50
N LEU A 707 23.15 -24.00 5.50
CA LEU A 707 21.99 -24.90 5.45
C LEU A 707 20.72 -24.21 4.93
N GLY A 708 20.79 -22.92 4.63
CA GLY A 708 19.73 -22.10 4.06
C GLY A 708 19.51 -20.79 4.82
N ALA A 709 18.38 -20.15 4.59
CA ALA A 709 18.08 -18.82 5.08
C ALA A 709 16.61 -18.63 5.45
N THR A 710 16.31 -17.82 6.45
CA THR A 710 15.03 -17.11 6.58
C THR A 710 15.21 -15.65 6.16
N LEU A 711 14.58 -15.27 5.05
CA LEU A 711 14.63 -13.89 4.56
C LEU A 711 13.65 -13.00 5.34
N PHE A 712 14.03 -11.75 5.55
CA PHE A 712 13.31 -10.76 6.32
C PHE A 712 12.63 -9.77 5.36
N HIS A 713 11.30 -9.68 5.24
CA HIS A 713 10.28 -10.18 6.18
C HIS A 713 8.91 -10.47 5.54
N TYR A 714 8.21 -11.52 5.99
CA TYR A 714 6.77 -11.70 5.72
C TYR A 714 6.00 -11.01 6.84
N GLY A 715 5.90 -9.68 6.75
CA GLY A 715 5.30 -8.81 7.77
C GLY A 715 4.10 -8.04 7.23
N LEU A 716 3.19 -7.63 8.12
CA LEU A 716 1.95 -6.90 7.79
C LEU A 716 2.01 -5.42 8.15
N GLU A 717 3.07 -5.00 8.83
CA GLU A 717 3.29 -3.63 9.25
C GLU A 717 3.22 -2.69 8.04
N ASN A 718 2.46 -1.62 8.20
CA ASN A 718 2.35 -0.53 7.23
C ASN A 718 2.95 0.75 7.83
N ASP A 719 4.21 0.63 8.25
CA ASP A 719 5.00 1.66 8.89
C ASP A 719 6.34 1.85 8.13
N PHE A 720 7.22 2.73 8.59
CA PHE A 720 8.55 2.93 8.01
C PHE A 720 9.31 1.61 7.86
N GLY A 721 9.32 0.76 8.89
CA GLY A 721 10.05 -0.52 8.86
C GLY A 721 9.42 -1.50 7.88
N GLY A 722 8.09 -1.56 7.86
CA GLY A 722 7.32 -2.41 6.99
C GLY A 722 7.45 -2.04 5.52
N VAL A 723 7.48 -0.76 5.17
CA VAL A 723 7.79 -0.34 3.78
C VAL A 723 9.26 -0.60 3.44
N TRP A 724 10.17 -0.47 4.40
CA TRP A 724 11.58 -0.71 4.13
C TRP A 724 11.87 -2.19 3.86
N LEU A 725 11.33 -3.09 4.70
CA LEU A 725 11.78 -4.47 4.81
C LEU A 725 10.69 -5.52 4.56
N ASN A 726 9.39 -5.21 4.52
CA ASN A 726 8.39 -6.26 4.30
C ASN A 726 8.26 -6.63 2.81
N THR A 727 8.07 -7.92 2.58
CA THR A 727 7.61 -8.49 1.30
C THR A 727 6.09 -8.38 1.12
N THR A 728 5.35 -8.14 2.22
CA THR A 728 3.89 -8.12 2.28
C THR A 728 3.32 -6.92 3.05
N THR A 729 3.92 -5.73 2.92
CA THR A 729 3.51 -4.49 3.61
C THR A 729 1.99 -4.29 3.57
N GLY A 730 1.35 -4.11 4.74
CA GLY A 730 -0.12 -3.97 4.85
C GLY A 730 -0.95 -5.17 4.42
N GLY A 731 -0.33 -6.32 4.12
CA GLY A 731 -0.95 -7.49 3.51
C GLY A 731 -0.89 -7.54 1.98
N TRP A 732 -0.29 -6.55 1.32
CA TRP A 732 -0.13 -6.50 -0.13
C TRP A 732 1.23 -7.02 -0.57
N ARG A 733 1.26 -7.91 -1.58
CA ARG A 733 2.51 -8.53 -2.04
C ARG A 733 3.35 -7.54 -2.86
N ARG A 734 4.63 -7.43 -2.51
CA ARG A 734 5.60 -6.51 -3.15
C ARG A 734 6.58 -7.24 -4.05
N LEU A 735 7.42 -6.50 -4.77
CA LEU A 735 8.42 -7.11 -5.67
C LEU A 735 9.34 -8.09 -4.95
N GLY A 736 9.66 -7.84 -3.68
CA GLY A 736 10.41 -8.76 -2.83
C GLY A 736 9.74 -10.13 -2.65
N TYR A 737 8.41 -10.19 -2.44
CA TYR A 737 7.66 -11.45 -2.35
C TYR A 737 7.89 -12.30 -3.60
N HIS A 738 7.72 -11.67 -4.77
CA HIS A 738 7.80 -12.37 -6.06
C HIS A 738 9.23 -12.80 -6.40
N ALA A 739 10.24 -12.01 -5.99
CA ALA A 739 11.65 -12.40 -6.12
C ALA A 739 11.96 -13.65 -5.28
N VAL A 740 11.51 -13.70 -4.03
CA VAL A 740 11.72 -14.88 -3.18
C VAL A 740 10.95 -16.09 -3.71
N ARG A 741 9.71 -15.91 -4.19
CA ARG A 741 8.97 -16.99 -4.85
C ARG A 741 9.73 -17.56 -6.04
N GLN A 742 10.23 -16.70 -6.92
CA GLN A 742 11.05 -17.12 -8.06
C GLN A 742 12.31 -17.86 -7.62
N ALA A 743 12.98 -17.38 -6.57
CA ALA A 743 14.18 -18.02 -6.03
C ALA A 743 13.91 -19.40 -5.42
N TYR A 744 12.77 -19.58 -4.73
CA TYR A 744 12.44 -20.82 -4.03
C TYR A 744 11.79 -21.88 -4.92
N THR A 745 10.94 -21.45 -5.86
CA THR A 745 10.16 -22.36 -6.73
C THR A 745 10.74 -22.50 -8.14
N GLY A 746 11.58 -21.56 -8.57
CA GLY A 746 12.00 -21.45 -9.97
C GLY A 746 10.92 -20.90 -10.90
N GLN A 747 9.74 -20.52 -10.39
CA GLN A 747 8.59 -20.10 -11.17
C GLN A 747 8.21 -18.64 -10.90
N SER A 748 7.88 -17.91 -11.96
CA SER A 748 7.34 -16.55 -11.86
C SER A 748 5.86 -16.60 -11.50
N ALA A 749 5.37 -15.59 -10.79
CA ALA A 749 3.94 -15.48 -10.52
C ALA A 749 3.21 -15.06 -11.81
N PRO A 750 1.96 -15.49 -12.02
CA PRO A 750 1.20 -15.11 -13.22
C PRO A 750 0.84 -13.61 -13.24
N ASN A 751 0.79 -12.97 -12.07
CA ASN A 751 0.54 -11.54 -11.91
C ASN A 751 1.52 -11.00 -10.86
N THR A 752 2.14 -9.85 -11.16
CA THR A 752 3.26 -9.27 -10.42
C THR A 752 3.00 -7.79 -10.16
N PRO A 753 3.58 -7.22 -9.09
CA PRO A 753 3.30 -5.86 -8.68
C PRO A 753 3.68 -4.83 -9.74
N PRO A 754 3.03 -3.65 -9.73
CA PRO A 754 3.47 -2.51 -10.52
C PRO A 754 4.90 -2.12 -10.19
N GLU A 755 5.72 -1.85 -11.21
CA GLU A 755 7.08 -1.36 -11.02
C GLU A 755 7.11 0.17 -11.18
N ILE A 756 7.53 0.88 -10.12
CA ILE A 756 7.78 2.32 -10.16
C ILE A 756 9.23 2.55 -10.58
N SER A 757 9.46 2.95 -11.83
CA SER A 757 10.79 3.13 -12.40
C SER A 757 11.42 4.49 -12.06
N ALA A 758 10.60 5.48 -11.71
CA ALA A 758 11.05 6.80 -11.33
C ALA A 758 10.05 7.49 -10.39
N MET A 759 10.57 8.28 -9.46
CA MET A 759 9.79 9.16 -8.57
C MET A 759 10.55 10.46 -8.32
N THR A 760 9.86 11.60 -8.40
CA THR A 760 10.39 12.93 -8.11
C THR A 760 9.46 13.73 -7.19
N VAL A 761 10.06 14.59 -6.38
CA VAL A 761 9.37 15.59 -5.54
C VAL A 761 9.85 16.98 -5.96
N SER A 762 8.94 17.92 -6.23
CA SER A 762 9.32 19.30 -6.54
C SER A 762 9.91 19.99 -5.30
N THR A 763 11.00 20.74 -5.49
CA THR A 763 11.65 21.53 -4.42
C THR A 763 11.86 20.74 -3.12
N PRO A 764 12.54 19.57 -3.17
CA PRO A 764 12.53 18.59 -2.08
C PRO A 764 13.20 19.08 -0.79
N THR A 765 13.94 20.18 -0.82
CA THR A 765 14.64 20.74 0.35
C THR A 765 13.92 21.94 0.97
N SER A 766 12.80 22.41 0.39
CA SER A 766 12.17 23.67 0.78
C SER A 766 10.66 23.70 0.53
N VAL A 767 9.94 22.66 0.94
CA VAL A 767 8.48 22.58 0.80
C VAL A 767 7.81 23.45 1.88
N PRO A 768 7.00 24.46 1.54
CA PRO A 768 6.32 25.30 2.53
C PRO A 768 5.32 24.50 3.38
N ALA A 769 5.37 24.65 4.71
CA ALA A 769 4.38 24.10 5.63
C ALA A 769 2.95 24.49 5.24
N GLY A 770 2.05 23.51 5.18
CA GLY A 770 0.66 23.70 4.75
C GLY A 770 0.47 24.10 3.27
N GLY A 771 1.56 24.34 2.52
CA GLY A 771 1.56 24.62 1.09
C GLY A 771 1.40 23.37 0.25
N THR A 772 1.58 23.49 -1.06
CA THR A 772 1.49 22.37 -2.00
C THR A 772 2.80 22.13 -2.73
N PHE A 773 3.05 20.87 -3.06
CA PHE A 773 4.19 20.44 -3.88
C PHE A 773 3.76 19.31 -4.82
N THR A 774 4.54 19.10 -5.87
CA THR A 774 4.25 18.07 -6.87
C THR A 774 5.04 16.80 -6.59
N VAL A 775 4.34 15.67 -6.62
CA VAL A 775 4.93 14.33 -6.67
C VAL A 775 4.65 13.74 -8.05
N THR A 776 5.66 13.20 -8.72
CA THR A 776 5.50 12.52 -10.00
C THR A 776 6.12 11.14 -9.96
N VAL A 777 5.42 10.13 -10.45
CA VAL A 777 5.88 8.75 -10.59
C VAL A 777 5.70 8.24 -12.01
N SER A 778 6.61 7.37 -12.44
CA SER A 778 6.45 6.52 -13.63
C SER A 778 6.25 5.10 -13.14
N ALA A 779 5.01 4.62 -13.19
CA ALA A 779 4.64 3.27 -12.77
C ALA A 779 4.10 2.49 -13.96
N ASN A 780 4.51 1.23 -14.09
CA ASN A 780 4.00 0.32 -15.11
C ASN A 780 3.57 -0.99 -14.46
N ASP A 781 2.35 -1.42 -14.79
CA ASP A 781 1.90 -2.76 -14.45
C ASP A 781 2.34 -3.76 -15.54
N PRO A 782 3.02 -4.87 -15.21
CA PRO A 782 3.46 -5.84 -16.21
C PRO A 782 2.33 -6.57 -16.94
N GLN A 783 1.13 -6.65 -16.35
CA GLN A 783 -0.05 -7.29 -16.92
C GLN A 783 -1.01 -6.29 -17.58
N GLY A 784 -0.79 -4.98 -17.41
CA GLY A 784 -1.64 -3.92 -17.94
C GLY A 784 -2.86 -3.63 -17.07
N ASP A 785 -2.82 -4.03 -15.79
CA ASP A 785 -3.90 -3.85 -14.84
C ASP A 785 -4.16 -2.37 -14.51
N LEU A 786 -5.33 -2.09 -13.90
CA LEU A 786 -5.68 -0.74 -13.49
C LEU A 786 -4.82 -0.29 -12.30
N LEU A 787 -3.96 0.70 -12.54
CA LEU A 787 -3.21 1.35 -11.47
C LEU A 787 -4.05 2.37 -10.70
N ARG A 788 -4.15 2.18 -9.38
CA ARG A 788 -4.71 3.15 -8.44
C ARG A 788 -3.67 3.52 -7.39
N TYR A 789 -3.73 4.75 -6.90
CA TYR A 789 -2.64 5.31 -6.09
C TYR A 789 -3.07 5.75 -4.69
N ASN A 790 -2.15 5.66 -3.73
CA ASN A 790 -2.26 6.32 -2.44
C ASN A 790 -0.94 6.98 -2.05
N LEU A 791 -1.02 8.08 -1.31
CA LEU A 791 0.14 8.80 -0.82
C LEU A 791 0.10 8.87 0.71
N MET A 792 1.18 8.44 1.34
CA MET A 792 1.37 8.49 2.79
C MET A 792 2.68 9.20 3.13
N ALA A 793 2.83 9.67 4.37
CA ALA A 793 4.05 10.29 4.85
C ALA A 793 4.49 9.75 6.22
N GLY A 794 5.79 9.62 6.40
CA GLY A 794 6.42 9.30 7.68
C GLY A 794 7.16 10.49 8.28
N ASP A 795 7.00 10.69 9.58
CA ASP A 795 7.61 11.75 10.39
C ASP A 795 8.76 11.25 11.29
N LYS A 796 9.24 10.03 11.06
CA LYS A 796 10.31 9.37 11.85
C LYS A 796 11.50 10.29 12.12
N HIS A 797 11.93 11.05 11.13
CA HIS A 797 13.11 11.91 11.26
C HIS A 797 12.84 13.24 11.97
N ILE A 798 11.63 13.42 12.49
CA ILE A 798 11.18 14.55 13.31
C ILE A 798 10.85 14.05 14.72
N THR A 799 10.03 13.01 14.83
CA THR A 799 9.44 12.56 16.11
C THR A 799 9.96 11.22 16.60
N GLY A 800 10.68 10.47 15.76
CA GLY A 800 11.03 9.06 16.00
C GLY A 800 9.88 8.07 15.74
N ASN A 801 8.67 8.56 15.46
CA ASN A 801 7.51 7.71 15.15
C ASN A 801 7.71 6.96 13.82
N ARG A 802 7.45 5.67 13.82
CA ARG A 802 7.58 4.83 12.62
C ARG A 802 6.29 4.77 11.80
N GLY A 803 5.14 5.11 12.39
CA GLY A 803 3.85 5.04 11.73
C GLY A 803 3.77 5.95 10.50
N LEU A 804 2.94 5.57 9.53
CA LEU A 804 2.64 6.39 8.36
C LEU A 804 1.31 7.10 8.51
N SER A 805 1.24 8.32 7.98
CA SER A 805 0.07 9.18 7.97
C SER A 805 -0.45 9.35 6.55
N HIS A 806 -1.77 9.45 6.37
CA HIS A 806 -2.35 9.71 5.05
C HIS A 806 -2.13 11.18 4.66
N LEU A 807 -1.64 11.40 3.43
CA LEU A 807 -1.53 12.74 2.86
C LEU A 807 -2.83 13.17 2.18
N THR A 808 -3.09 14.47 2.13
CA THR A 808 -4.13 15.05 1.28
C THR A 808 -3.51 15.39 -0.07
N PHE A 809 -4.09 14.89 -1.15
CA PHE A 809 -3.57 15.08 -2.49
C PHE A 809 -4.68 15.07 -3.55
N GLU A 810 -4.39 15.66 -4.70
CA GLU A 810 -5.21 15.61 -5.91
C GLU A 810 -4.35 15.02 -7.03
N LYS A 811 -4.92 14.08 -7.80
CA LYS A 811 -4.28 13.56 -9.00
C LYS A 811 -4.48 14.55 -10.14
N THR A 812 -3.40 15.18 -10.60
CA THR A 812 -3.42 16.21 -11.64
C THR A 812 -2.99 15.69 -13.02
N GLY A 813 -2.50 14.46 -13.08
CA GLY A 813 -2.08 13.80 -14.31
C GLY A 813 -1.80 12.31 -14.12
N SER A 814 -1.32 11.66 -15.18
CA SER A 814 -0.91 10.26 -15.10
C SER A 814 0.32 10.11 -14.20
N GLY A 815 0.12 9.60 -12.98
CA GLY A 815 1.20 9.48 -11.99
C GLY A 815 1.67 10.82 -11.42
N THR A 816 0.91 11.90 -11.59
CA THR A 816 1.26 13.23 -11.07
C THR A 816 0.23 13.69 -10.04
N PHE A 817 0.72 14.15 -8.89
CA PHE A 817 -0.10 14.53 -7.74
C PHE A 817 0.31 15.91 -7.22
N SER A 818 -0.69 16.76 -6.98
CA SER A 818 -0.54 17.95 -6.14
C SER A 818 -0.80 17.53 -4.69
N VAL A 819 0.19 17.68 -3.83
CA VAL A 819 0.19 17.17 -2.46
C VAL A 819 0.24 18.33 -1.49
N ARG A 820 -0.64 18.34 -0.48
CA ARG A 820 -0.56 19.31 0.62
C ARG A 820 0.49 18.87 1.63
N ALA A 821 1.46 19.73 1.91
CA ALA A 821 2.49 19.49 2.89
C ALA A 821 1.92 19.46 4.32
N PRO A 822 2.47 18.61 5.21
CA PRO A 822 2.23 18.72 6.64
C PRO A 822 2.63 20.10 7.19
N GLU A 823 2.13 20.44 8.39
CA GLU A 823 2.47 21.70 9.06
C GLU A 823 3.78 21.61 9.86
N ALA A 824 4.13 20.43 10.37
CA ALA A 824 5.33 20.29 11.21
C ALA A 824 6.60 20.38 10.36
N LEU A 825 7.52 21.23 10.79
CA LEU A 825 8.80 21.46 10.14
C LEU A 825 9.73 20.24 10.29
N GLY A 826 10.64 20.06 9.33
CA GLY A 826 11.65 19.01 9.37
C GLY A 826 11.59 18.08 8.15
N VAL A 827 12.33 16.97 8.23
CA VAL A 827 12.44 16.03 7.10
C VAL A 827 11.39 14.95 7.21
N TRP A 828 10.54 14.88 6.19
CA TRP A 828 9.52 13.86 5.99
C TRP A 828 9.95 12.90 4.90
N LYS A 829 9.34 11.71 4.84
CA LYS A 829 9.35 10.86 3.65
C LYS A 829 7.94 10.72 3.12
N VAL A 830 7.74 10.97 1.82
CA VAL A 830 6.51 10.62 1.11
C VAL A 830 6.65 9.24 0.48
N TYR A 831 5.61 8.43 0.59
CA TYR A 831 5.49 7.09 0.02
C TYR A 831 4.34 7.07 -0.97
N VAL A 832 4.61 6.65 -2.20
CA VAL A 832 3.59 6.42 -3.24
C VAL A 832 3.34 4.93 -3.36
N TYR A 833 2.10 4.53 -3.14
CA TYR A 833 1.59 3.18 -3.33
C TYR A 833 0.90 3.11 -4.69
N ALA A 834 1.26 2.13 -5.52
CA ALA A 834 0.60 1.81 -6.78
C ALA A 834 0.03 0.38 -6.71
N TYR A 835 -1.29 0.27 -6.67
CA TYR A 835 -2.02 -1.00 -6.57
C TYR A 835 -2.46 -1.48 -7.95
N ASP A 836 -2.42 -2.79 -8.18
CA ASP A 836 -2.87 -3.46 -9.42
C ASP A 836 -4.31 -3.99 -9.36
N GLY A 837 -4.87 -4.13 -8.15
CA GLY A 837 -6.17 -4.75 -7.91
C GLY A 837 -6.17 -6.28 -7.90
N HIS A 838 -4.99 -6.92 -7.92
CA HIS A 838 -4.79 -8.36 -7.86
C HIS A 838 -4.08 -8.82 -6.57
N GLY A 839 -3.93 -7.92 -5.60
CA GLY A 839 -3.29 -8.21 -4.32
C GLY A 839 -1.84 -7.76 -4.23
N ASN A 840 -1.34 -7.05 -5.25
CA ASN A 840 0.04 -6.55 -5.26
C ASN A 840 0.12 -5.03 -5.15
N VAL A 841 1.29 -4.56 -4.73
CA VAL A 841 1.59 -3.14 -4.63
C VAL A 841 3.06 -2.86 -4.97
N GLY A 842 3.29 -1.82 -5.76
CA GLY A 842 4.59 -1.17 -5.89
C GLY A 842 4.67 0.02 -4.94
N ILE A 843 5.75 0.15 -4.17
CA ILE A 843 5.92 1.29 -3.24
C ILE A 843 7.28 1.94 -3.44
N GLU A 844 7.27 3.24 -3.75
CA GLU A 844 8.48 4.05 -3.88
C GLU A 844 8.39 5.27 -2.96
N GLN A 845 9.54 5.79 -2.54
CA GLN A 845 9.62 6.85 -1.53
C GLN A 845 10.59 7.96 -1.93
N ARG A 846 10.38 9.18 -1.43
CA ARG A 846 11.38 10.26 -1.46
C ARG A 846 11.29 11.08 -0.18
N SER A 847 12.43 11.56 0.32
CA SER A 847 12.41 12.55 1.39
C SER A 847 12.05 13.94 0.87
N PHE A 848 11.45 14.75 1.73
CA PHE A 848 11.25 16.18 1.50
C PHE A 848 11.35 16.94 2.83
N ARG A 849 11.87 18.16 2.80
CA ARG A 849 11.97 19.03 3.98
C ARG A 849 10.85 20.05 3.97
N VAL A 850 10.05 20.04 5.04
CA VAL A 850 9.04 21.06 5.31
C VAL A 850 9.70 22.24 6.01
N VAL A 851 9.52 23.43 5.45
CA VAL A 851 10.09 24.69 5.91
C VAL A 851 8.98 25.73 6.15
N PRO A 852 9.22 26.78 6.96
CA PRO A 852 8.26 27.87 7.12
C PRO A 852 7.83 28.49 5.77
N PRO A 853 6.54 28.86 5.60
CA PRO A 853 6.07 29.50 4.38
C PRO A 853 6.82 30.79 4.07
N ALA A 854 7.06 31.10 2.80
CA ALA A 854 7.79 32.31 2.43
C ALA A 854 7.11 33.58 2.99
N VAL A 855 7.89 34.45 3.61
CA VAL A 855 7.41 35.73 4.14
C VAL A 855 7.50 36.78 3.02
N PRO A 856 6.40 37.53 2.73
CA PRO A 856 6.46 38.67 1.84
C PRO A 856 7.41 39.76 2.36
N GLY A 857 8.21 40.34 1.45
CA GLY A 857 9.10 41.46 1.76
C GLY A 857 10.59 41.13 1.64
N THR A 858 11.44 42.02 2.16
CA THR A 858 12.90 41.82 2.19
C THR A 858 13.35 41.34 3.55
N ASP A 859 14.06 40.21 3.58
CA ASP A 859 14.76 39.73 4.78
C ASP A 859 16.04 40.55 5.01
N LEU A 860 16.05 41.37 6.06
CA LEU A 860 17.16 42.24 6.41
C LEU A 860 18.27 41.50 7.18
N SER A 861 17.96 40.37 7.81
CA SER A 861 18.93 39.59 8.61
C SER A 861 19.73 38.60 7.75
N ARG A 862 19.23 38.21 6.58
CA ARG A 862 19.87 37.23 5.68
C ARG A 862 21.35 37.55 5.44
N GLY A 863 22.24 36.63 5.81
CA GLY A 863 23.70 36.71 5.64
C GLY A 863 24.39 37.79 6.48
N ARG A 864 23.71 38.40 7.45
CA ARG A 864 24.28 39.46 8.31
C ARG A 864 25.16 38.90 9.42
N PRO A 865 26.06 39.71 10.00
CA PRO A 865 26.81 39.31 11.19
C PRO A 865 25.88 38.99 12.36
N VAL A 866 26.16 37.88 13.05
CA VAL A 866 25.37 37.41 14.20
C VAL A 866 26.29 37.16 15.39
N THR A 867 25.86 37.58 16.58
CA THR A 867 26.47 37.24 17.87
C THR A 867 25.45 36.53 18.75
N ALA A 868 25.91 35.71 19.68
CA ALA A 868 25.06 35.00 20.62
C ALA A 868 25.70 34.96 22.00
N SER A 869 24.90 34.70 23.03
CA SER A 869 25.43 34.46 24.39
C SER A 869 26.34 33.24 24.46
N SER A 870 26.06 32.22 23.64
CA SER A 870 26.79 30.97 23.58
C SER A 870 26.43 30.20 22.30
N HIS A 871 27.21 29.17 21.99
CA HIS A 871 26.83 28.17 21.00
C HIS A 871 27.43 26.81 21.38
N GLN A 872 26.76 25.73 20.97
CA GLN A 872 27.29 24.38 21.17
C GLN A 872 28.50 24.13 20.24
N PRO A 873 29.67 23.74 20.77
CA PRO A 873 30.90 23.57 19.99
C PRO A 873 30.91 22.29 19.14
N THR A 874 29.96 21.38 19.37
CA THR A 874 29.80 20.11 18.64
C THR A 874 28.33 19.84 18.36
N GLY A 875 28.05 19.08 17.29
CA GLY A 875 26.70 18.74 16.85
C GLY A 875 26.77 17.90 15.55
N THR A 876 25.61 17.45 15.07
CA THR A 876 25.48 16.50 13.94
C THR A 876 26.24 16.95 12.68
N ASN A 877 26.39 18.27 12.46
CA ASN A 877 27.09 18.86 11.31
C ASN A 877 28.25 19.80 11.73
N GLY A 878 28.84 19.60 12.92
CA GLY A 878 29.89 20.49 13.47
C GLY A 878 29.35 21.49 14.50
N PRO A 879 30.04 22.59 14.79
CA PRO A 879 29.60 23.58 15.77
C PRO A 879 28.29 24.25 15.33
N GLN A 880 27.37 24.51 16.26
CA GLN A 880 26.03 25.07 15.96
C GLN A 880 26.06 26.60 15.98
N LEU A 881 26.73 27.18 14.98
CA LEU A 881 27.16 28.59 14.97
C LEU A 881 26.00 29.59 14.92
N PRO A 882 26.14 30.79 15.52
CA PRO A 882 25.14 31.86 15.43
C PRO A 882 24.76 32.27 14.01
N ALA A 883 25.74 32.26 13.09
CA ALA A 883 25.52 32.64 11.69
C ALA A 883 24.54 31.72 10.93
N TYR A 884 24.36 30.48 11.41
CA TYR A 884 23.43 29.53 10.78
C TYR A 884 21.96 29.92 10.96
N ALA A 885 21.62 30.75 11.94
CA ALA A 885 20.26 31.23 12.09
C ALA A 885 19.90 32.33 11.06
N VAL A 886 20.79 32.74 10.16
CA VAL A 886 20.48 33.76 9.15
C VAL A 886 21.05 33.43 7.77
N ASP A 887 21.49 32.19 7.54
CA ASP A 887 22.08 31.78 6.26
C ASP A 887 21.01 31.39 5.23
N GLY A 888 19.79 31.12 5.69
CA GLY A 888 18.69 30.69 4.84
C GLY A 888 18.64 29.21 4.52
N ASP A 889 19.50 28.41 5.14
CA ASP A 889 19.55 26.97 4.98
C ASP A 889 18.88 26.30 6.18
N TYR A 890 17.69 25.74 5.97
CA TYR A 890 16.98 25.02 7.02
C TYR A 890 17.65 23.68 7.40
N GLY A 891 18.80 23.33 6.82
CA GLY A 891 19.68 22.22 7.20
C GLY A 891 20.73 22.57 8.27
N THR A 892 20.96 23.86 8.54
CA THR A 892 21.90 24.37 9.56
C THR A 892 21.14 25.12 10.65
N ARG A 893 21.68 25.17 11.88
CA ARG A 893 21.02 25.84 13.01
C ARG A 893 22.00 26.45 13.98
N TRP A 894 21.60 27.53 14.62
CA TRP A 894 22.22 27.97 15.87
C TRP A 894 21.67 27.13 17.03
N ALA A 895 22.54 26.74 17.97
CA ALA A 895 22.12 26.10 19.22
C ALA A 895 22.89 26.68 20.41
N SER A 896 22.19 27.13 21.44
CA SER A 896 22.81 27.65 22.67
C SER A 896 23.28 26.54 23.61
N GLU A 897 24.09 26.93 24.59
CA GLU A 897 24.28 26.13 25.81
C GLU A 897 22.98 25.99 26.61
N TRP A 898 22.93 25.04 27.54
CA TRP A 898 21.69 24.60 28.20
C TRP A 898 21.26 25.51 29.36
N VAL A 899 21.00 26.78 29.05
CA VAL A 899 20.63 27.84 30.01
C VAL A 899 19.45 28.67 29.51
N ASP A 900 18.57 29.13 30.42
CA ASP A 900 17.39 29.93 30.06
C ASP A 900 17.75 31.35 29.60
N ALA A 901 18.84 31.92 30.12
CA ALA A 901 19.25 33.29 29.80
C ALA A 901 20.11 33.39 28.52
N ALA A 902 19.80 32.58 27.49
CA ALA A 902 20.50 32.60 26.22
C ALA A 902 19.83 33.52 25.18
N TRP A 903 20.66 34.16 24.35
CA TRP A 903 20.21 35.14 23.35
C TRP A 903 20.99 35.04 22.04
N LEU A 904 20.36 35.46 20.96
CA LEU A 904 20.92 35.55 19.61
C LEU A 904 20.60 36.94 19.01
N GLN A 905 21.60 37.61 18.44
CA GLN A 905 21.54 38.99 17.98
C GLN A 905 22.08 39.11 16.57
N VAL A 906 21.34 39.78 15.70
CA VAL A 906 21.76 40.10 14.32
C VAL A 906 22.10 41.57 14.20
N ASP A 907 23.23 41.89 13.56
CA ASP A 907 23.61 43.25 13.14
C ASP A 907 23.13 43.52 11.71
N LEU A 908 22.09 44.34 11.55
CA LEU A 908 21.54 44.72 10.24
C LEU A 908 22.49 45.63 9.43
N GLY A 909 23.61 46.06 10.02
CA GLY A 909 24.67 46.89 9.41
C GLY A 909 24.43 48.40 9.55
N SER A 910 23.18 48.83 9.67
CA SER A 910 22.77 50.20 10.00
C SER A 910 21.39 50.19 10.65
N VAL A 911 20.94 51.32 11.20
CA VAL A 911 19.59 51.44 11.75
C VAL A 911 18.57 51.23 10.62
N GLN A 912 17.77 50.17 10.71
CA GLN A 912 16.72 49.82 9.75
C GLN A 912 15.36 49.80 10.46
N SER A 913 14.30 50.14 9.72
CA SER A 913 12.92 49.84 10.13
C SER A 913 12.49 48.49 9.58
N PHE A 914 11.73 47.75 10.38
CA PHE A 914 11.13 46.47 10.03
C PHE A 914 9.74 46.39 10.65
N ASN A 915 8.89 45.53 10.10
CA ASN A 915 7.49 45.37 10.54
C ASN A 915 7.12 43.91 10.82
N ARG A 916 8.08 43.00 10.72
CA ARG A 916 7.86 41.57 10.99
C ARG A 916 9.15 40.90 11.44
N VAL A 917 9.01 39.93 12.34
CA VAL A 917 10.07 39.01 12.74
C VAL A 917 9.54 37.59 12.60
N ARG A 918 10.36 36.68 12.09
CA ARG A 918 10.05 35.25 12.04
C ARG A 918 11.13 34.45 12.70
N LEU A 919 10.74 33.54 13.59
CA LEU A 919 11.64 32.58 14.22
C LEU A 919 11.22 31.18 13.78
N ALA A 920 12.17 30.37 13.30
CA ALA A 920 11.95 28.97 12.99
C ALA A 920 12.75 28.13 13.99
N TRP A 921 12.06 27.54 14.94
CA TRP A 921 12.64 26.75 16.01
C TRP A 921 12.90 25.31 15.58
N GLU A 922 13.92 24.72 16.19
CA GLU A 922 14.06 23.26 16.24
C GLU A 922 13.27 22.71 17.45
N ALA A 923 13.29 21.39 17.68
CA ALA A 923 12.60 20.76 18.81
C ALA A 923 12.98 21.37 20.17
N ALA A 924 14.20 21.89 20.32
CA ALA A 924 14.64 22.63 21.49
C ALA A 924 14.31 24.14 21.36
N TYR A 925 13.05 24.50 21.61
CA TYR A 925 12.54 25.87 21.44
C TYR A 925 12.36 26.65 22.75
N ALA A 926 12.11 27.95 22.65
CA ALA A 926 11.75 28.80 23.78
C ALA A 926 10.24 28.82 24.00
N THR A 927 9.76 28.42 25.19
CA THR A 927 8.35 28.62 25.56
C THR A 927 8.07 30.06 25.98
N ALA A 928 9.11 30.82 26.37
CA ALA A 928 9.02 32.27 26.55
C ALA A 928 10.29 32.97 26.08
N TYR A 929 10.12 34.12 25.42
CA TYR A 929 11.21 34.94 24.90
C TYR A 929 10.76 36.39 24.66
N THR A 930 11.72 37.26 24.37
CA THR A 930 11.47 38.66 23.98
C THR A 930 12.19 39.01 22.68
N ILE A 931 11.57 39.87 21.88
CA ILE A 931 12.22 40.53 20.74
C ILE A 931 12.65 41.92 21.18
N GLN A 932 13.92 42.23 20.96
CA GLN A 932 14.55 43.46 21.41
C GLN A 932 15.31 44.13 20.27
N VAL A 933 15.42 45.46 20.33
CA VAL A 933 16.16 46.27 19.36
C VAL A 933 17.13 47.22 20.03
N SER A 934 18.24 47.52 19.35
CA SER A 934 19.28 48.44 19.81
C SER A 934 19.93 49.16 18.62
N ASP A 935 20.38 50.41 18.84
CA ASP A 935 21.14 51.17 17.83
C ASP A 935 22.66 50.96 17.97
N ASP A 936 23.12 50.61 19.18
CA ASP A 936 24.54 50.50 19.54
C ASP A 936 25.00 49.05 19.84
N GLY A 937 24.06 48.11 19.99
CA GLY A 937 24.35 46.71 20.28
C GLY A 937 24.62 46.42 21.75
N VAL A 938 24.39 47.42 22.63
CA VAL A 938 24.60 47.33 24.09
C VAL A 938 23.30 47.65 24.82
N ASN A 939 22.62 48.74 24.46
CA ASN A 939 21.40 49.20 25.10
C ASN A 939 20.18 48.68 24.34
N PHE A 940 19.54 47.65 24.87
CA PHE A 940 18.37 47.00 24.25
C PHE A 940 17.07 47.45 24.88
N ARG A 941 16.06 47.64 24.04
CA ARG A 941 14.67 47.82 24.45
C ARG A 941 13.81 46.69 23.88
N THR A 942 12.93 46.15 24.73
CA THR A 942 11.96 45.12 24.33
C THR A 942 10.84 45.76 23.52
N ILE A 943 10.55 45.19 22.36
CA ILE A 943 9.44 45.59 21.48
C ILE A 943 8.34 44.53 21.39
N HIS A 944 8.62 43.30 21.82
CA HIS A 944 7.64 42.23 21.90
C HIS A 944 8.02 41.19 22.95
N THR A 945 7.02 40.60 23.60
CA THR A 945 7.18 39.54 24.60
C THR A 945 6.25 38.40 24.25
N VAL A 946 6.77 37.17 24.24
CA VAL A 946 6.02 35.95 24.01
C VAL A 946 6.13 35.06 25.24
N ALA A 947 4.99 34.49 25.65
CA ALA A 947 4.90 33.50 26.72
C ALA A 947 3.98 32.37 26.28
N GLY A 948 4.35 31.13 26.59
CA GLY A 948 3.59 29.93 26.20
C GLY A 948 3.69 29.58 24.71
N ALA A 949 4.80 29.90 24.04
CA ALA A 949 5.05 29.44 22.67
C ALA A 949 5.10 27.90 22.61
N ASP A 950 4.75 27.35 21.46
CA ASP A 950 4.62 25.92 21.17
C ASP A 950 5.72 25.36 20.23
N GLY A 951 6.65 26.22 19.81
CA GLY A 951 7.78 25.84 18.96
C GLY A 951 7.45 26.04 17.48
N GLY A 952 7.95 25.17 16.60
CA GLY A 952 7.68 25.28 15.15
C GLY A 952 8.20 26.59 14.56
N PHE A 953 7.31 27.42 14.01
CA PHE A 953 7.68 28.78 13.61
C PHE A 953 6.74 29.82 14.20
N ASP A 954 7.35 30.91 14.69
CA ASP A 954 6.63 32.09 15.15
C ASP A 954 6.66 33.15 14.07
N GLU A 955 5.50 33.61 13.62
CA GLU A 955 5.37 34.78 12.76
C GLU A 955 4.82 35.97 13.54
N LEU A 956 5.71 36.93 13.82
CA LEU A 956 5.42 38.08 14.67
C LEU A 956 5.23 39.33 13.81
N ALA A 957 4.00 39.86 13.78
CA ALA A 957 3.70 41.16 13.20
C ALA A 957 4.13 42.29 14.16
N VAL A 958 5.44 42.48 14.32
CA VAL A 958 6.05 43.47 15.22
C VAL A 958 6.85 44.52 14.44
N SER A 959 6.60 45.80 14.74
CA SER A 959 7.37 46.90 14.18
C SER A 959 8.48 47.37 15.12
N GLY A 960 9.64 47.64 14.54
CA GLY A 960 10.80 48.15 15.27
C GLY A 960 11.73 48.93 14.35
N THR A 961 12.55 49.79 14.97
CA THR A 961 13.64 50.50 14.29
C THR A 961 14.91 50.23 15.07
N GLY A 962 15.98 49.78 14.45
CA GLY A 962 17.24 49.53 15.14
C GLY A 962 18.31 48.97 14.22
N ARG A 963 19.57 49.04 14.66
CA ARG A 963 20.68 48.36 13.96
C ARG A 963 20.77 46.90 14.35
N TYR A 964 20.55 46.59 15.63
CA TYR A 964 20.62 45.24 16.16
C TYR A 964 19.25 44.76 16.55
N VAL A 965 18.92 43.52 16.17
CA VAL A 965 17.69 42.83 16.59
C VAL A 965 18.08 41.57 17.32
N ARG A 966 17.50 41.35 18.50
CA ARG A 966 17.84 40.25 19.41
C ARG A 966 16.60 39.46 19.79
N VAL A 967 16.69 38.13 19.67
CA VAL A 967 15.81 37.22 20.39
C VAL A 967 16.49 36.85 21.71
N ASN A 968 15.82 37.16 22.81
CA ASN A 968 16.31 36.87 24.17
C ASN A 968 15.37 35.86 24.81
N GLY A 969 15.83 34.62 24.94
CA GLY A 969 15.09 33.55 25.60
C GLY A 969 14.97 33.81 27.10
N THR A 970 13.82 33.41 27.66
CA THR A 970 13.55 33.57 29.10
C THR A 970 13.02 32.30 29.76
N ALA A 971 12.47 31.36 28.98
CA ALA A 971 12.16 30.00 29.47
C ALA A 971 12.30 28.97 28.34
N ARG A 972 13.03 27.88 28.59
CA ARG A 972 13.19 26.74 27.66
C ARG A 972 12.00 25.80 27.75
N ALA A 973 11.58 25.25 26.61
CA ALA A 973 10.55 24.22 26.56
C ALA A 973 11.08 22.82 26.89
N THR A 974 12.40 22.61 26.77
CA THR A 974 13.06 21.33 27.00
C THR A 974 14.24 21.47 27.97
N THR A 975 14.87 20.36 28.35
CA THR A 975 16.10 20.37 29.16
C THR A 975 17.33 20.83 28.37
N TYR A 976 17.27 20.81 27.03
CA TYR A 976 18.31 21.31 26.12
C TYR A 976 18.29 22.84 26.01
N GLY A 977 19.31 23.44 25.38
CA GLY A 977 19.37 24.88 25.08
C GLY A 977 18.33 25.33 24.06
N TYR A 978 18.39 26.58 23.60
CA TYR A 978 17.57 27.05 22.48
C TYR A 978 18.21 26.68 21.15
N SER A 979 17.39 26.40 20.15
CA SER A 979 17.86 26.09 18.81
C SER A 979 16.97 26.71 17.73
N LEU A 980 17.58 27.44 16.80
CA LEU A 980 16.91 28.13 15.70
C LEU A 980 17.51 27.71 14.36
N TRP A 981 16.64 27.23 13.47
CA TRP A 981 16.94 27.07 12.05
C TRP A 981 17.04 28.43 11.36
N GLU A 982 16.20 29.41 11.71
CA GLU A 982 16.20 30.73 11.08
C GLU A 982 15.66 31.83 12.03
N PHE A 983 16.28 33.00 11.97
CA PHE A 983 15.88 34.27 12.59
C PHE A 983 15.81 35.35 11.51
N GLY A 984 14.62 35.49 10.93
CA GLY A 984 14.33 36.46 9.86
C GLY A 984 13.79 37.79 10.40
N VAL A 985 14.30 38.91 9.88
CA VAL A 985 13.80 40.27 10.20
C VAL A 985 13.34 40.93 8.91
N TYR A 986 12.04 41.18 8.76
CA TYR A 986 11.46 41.57 7.48
C TYR A 986 10.91 42.98 7.47
N ARG A 987 11.11 43.65 6.35
CA ARG A 987 10.37 44.84 5.95
C ARG A 987 9.47 44.50 4.76
N ALA A 988 8.30 45.15 4.70
CA ALA A 988 7.36 45.04 3.57
C ALA A 988 8.03 45.36 2.23
#